data_AF-A0AAJ2T6S8-F1
#
_entry.id   AF-A0AAJ2T6S8-F1
#
_cell.length_a   1.000
_cell.length_b   1.000
_cell.length_c   1.000
_cell.angle_alpha   90.00
_cell.angle_beta   90.00
_cell.angle_gamma   90.00
#
_symmetry.space_group_name_H-M   'P 1'
#
loop_
_entity.id
_entity.type
_entity.pdbx_description
1 polymer ?
#
loop_
_entity_poly.entity_id
_entity_poly.type
_entity_poly.pdbx_seq_one_letter_code
_entity_poly.pdbx_strand_id
1 'polypeptide(L)'
;FQNTAAAPDGGYVCTAEILSSAGKEYDLIRISPDGELSVIDTSGFDAGDIMSTAFSGGGTLYLYVDDGYEGKIIVYDDKMTLSNTLDMPSDHVREKNTKTAYLSRDADDTVLLFYRTRDSENQLIWGEIRLDDKSGELSEPITLPQGTNTPLIAPRHDFYSKNLMGLSAADITGGETRSELLFAWSDLGLISDYIRNIVVRSEEQMFIRHIDTLTGEIVYGVINRVPASFFDGMRDIVIAYDTDTPVADIRQMTHYAARFNRDNTDSRVRFRGYTSAGLSAAALIAKDISEGNAPDIILFSDVMPYTMFSGSDTLADLYRFIDADPELGREDFIPAAVEPFSDNGKLCALTLSFSLRTLITREDSGAVPGQSVARFIDTVENNGGALTALSPDADMKLQFLGRLVPAVISEYIDNDAKECDFSGFGEILELIGNADIADANGTDIHDYTNGRVLFNSTDITTIGDFIATKYMVFGGNPVFAGYPCAGTMALASFQLAVTGSGGDPEGAWSFIKACVGYQKDKISSIKNQVDIVFLKGFPCTYDALDILFDKMSEWYVLLYTNEKKDAKTGQEIEVAVSSYIGKTYTDAEGNVNEMEKRDDYFDVTEEDIAELRELISGCHVSTGCDDAVLSIILEEASAYFSGARNIEDTVKFITDRVNTRIHE
;
A
#
# COMPACT_ATOMS: atom_id res chain seq x y z
N PHE A 1 21.25 25.86 -5.39
CA PHE A 1 21.70 25.13 -6.59
C PHE A 1 20.77 23.94 -6.83
N GLN A 2 20.26 23.80 -8.04
CA GLN A 2 19.36 22.74 -8.49
C GLN A 2 19.85 22.23 -9.86
N ASN A 3 19.30 21.10 -10.34
CA ASN A 3 19.54 20.55 -11.69
C ASN A 3 21.02 20.53 -12.08
N THR A 4 21.84 19.91 -11.24
CA THR A 4 23.31 19.91 -11.40
C THR A 4 23.76 18.78 -12.31
N ALA A 5 24.59 19.10 -13.30
CA ALA A 5 25.24 18.13 -14.19
C ALA A 5 26.76 18.30 -14.13
N ALA A 6 27.48 17.17 -14.01
CA ALA A 6 28.94 17.15 -14.07
C ALA A 6 29.41 17.23 -15.52
N ALA A 7 30.35 18.14 -15.79
CA ALA A 7 30.97 18.29 -17.11
C ALA A 7 32.16 17.31 -17.26
N PRO A 8 32.48 16.85 -18.49
CA PRO A 8 33.60 15.92 -18.72
C PRO A 8 34.98 16.45 -18.30
N ASP A 9 35.13 17.77 -18.20
CA ASP A 9 36.37 18.44 -17.78
C ASP A 9 36.56 18.44 -16.25
N GLY A 10 35.61 17.91 -15.48
CA GLY A 10 35.62 17.91 -14.01
C GLY A 10 34.92 19.12 -13.38
N GLY A 11 34.33 20.01 -14.19
CA GLY A 11 33.47 21.09 -13.72
C GLY A 11 32.01 20.67 -13.57
N TYR A 12 31.13 21.64 -13.33
CA TYR A 12 29.70 21.44 -13.15
C TYR A 12 28.88 22.55 -13.81
N VAL A 13 27.64 22.24 -14.17
CA VAL A 13 26.61 23.24 -14.48
C VAL A 13 25.43 23.04 -13.54
N CYS A 14 24.84 24.12 -13.04
CA CYS A 14 23.69 24.06 -12.15
C CYS A 14 22.83 25.32 -12.26
N THR A 15 21.54 25.19 -11.94
CA THR A 15 20.64 26.33 -11.76
C THR A 15 20.83 26.90 -10.35
N ALA A 16 21.02 28.21 -10.22
CA ALA A 16 21.18 28.89 -8.94
C ALA A 16 20.03 29.86 -8.70
N GLU A 17 19.37 29.75 -7.54
CA GLU A 17 18.38 30.73 -7.08
C GLU A 17 19.11 31.95 -6.52
N ILE A 18 18.76 33.12 -7.03
CA ILE A 18 19.28 34.41 -6.60
C ILE A 18 18.26 35.02 -5.64
N LEU A 19 18.64 35.18 -4.39
CA LEU A 19 17.82 35.85 -3.39
C LEU A 19 17.92 37.37 -3.59
N SER A 20 16.91 37.95 -4.24
CA SER A 20 16.78 39.40 -4.38
C SER A 20 15.57 39.92 -3.61
N SER A 21 15.57 41.22 -3.28
CA SER A 21 14.42 41.90 -2.69
C SER A 21 13.22 42.05 -3.65
N ALA A 22 13.37 41.66 -4.92
CA ALA A 22 12.36 41.81 -5.98
C ALA A 22 11.62 40.50 -6.33
N GLY A 23 12.06 39.36 -5.80
CA GLY A 23 11.48 38.03 -6.11
C GLY A 23 12.55 36.96 -6.25
N LYS A 24 12.11 35.76 -6.66
CA LYS A 24 13.00 34.63 -7.00
C LYS A 24 13.44 34.78 -8.45
N GLU A 25 14.73 34.97 -8.69
CA GLU A 25 15.36 34.88 -10.01
C GLU A 25 16.29 33.68 -10.05
N TYR A 26 16.50 33.10 -11.22
CA TYR A 26 17.38 31.95 -11.41
C TYR A 26 18.40 32.24 -12.51
N ASP A 27 19.64 31.83 -12.28
CA ASP A 27 20.71 31.83 -13.28
C ASP A 27 21.19 30.41 -13.56
N LEU A 28 21.62 30.15 -14.80
CA LEU A 28 22.40 28.95 -15.14
C LEU A 28 23.88 29.24 -14.95
N ILE A 29 24.55 28.49 -14.07
CA ILE A 29 25.94 28.76 -13.68
C ILE A 29 26.82 27.56 -14.05
N ARG A 30 27.93 27.84 -14.75
CA ARG A 30 29.07 26.92 -14.88
C ARG A 30 30.07 27.16 -13.76
N ILE A 31 30.50 26.07 -13.15
CA ILE A 31 31.57 26.00 -12.15
C ILE A 31 32.72 25.24 -12.79
N SER A 32 33.86 25.88 -12.99
CA SER A 32 35.05 25.22 -13.53
C SER A 32 35.69 24.27 -12.49
N PRO A 33 36.59 23.37 -12.91
CA PRO A 33 37.26 22.44 -11.98
C PRO A 33 38.06 23.11 -10.84
N ASP A 34 38.53 24.34 -11.07
CA ASP A 34 39.21 25.18 -10.07
C ASP A 34 38.26 26.06 -9.25
N GLY A 35 36.95 25.97 -9.49
CA GLY A 35 35.90 26.61 -8.70
C GLY A 35 35.51 28.02 -9.16
N GLU A 36 35.96 28.49 -10.32
CA GLU A 36 35.50 29.76 -10.89
C GLU A 36 34.05 29.64 -11.38
N LEU A 37 33.26 30.68 -11.14
CA LEU A 37 31.84 30.75 -11.51
C LEU A 37 31.66 31.64 -12.72
N SER A 38 30.93 31.16 -13.72
CA SER A 38 30.50 31.94 -14.88
C SER A 38 29.03 31.69 -15.19
N VAL A 39 28.26 32.76 -15.44
CA VAL A 39 26.86 32.65 -15.87
C VAL A 39 26.82 32.25 -17.33
N ILE A 40 26.04 31.22 -17.64
CA ILE A 40 25.71 30.81 -19.01
C ILE A 40 24.51 31.64 -19.46
N ASP A 41 24.59 32.20 -20.67
CA ASP A 41 23.50 32.98 -21.24
C ASP A 41 22.26 32.12 -21.49
N THR A 42 21.15 32.43 -20.82
CA THR A 42 19.83 31.81 -21.01
C THR A 42 18.88 32.70 -21.78
N SER A 43 19.39 33.69 -22.54
CA SER A 43 18.56 34.58 -23.35
C SER A 43 17.66 33.80 -24.32
N GLY A 44 16.37 33.71 -23.97
CA GLY A 44 15.38 32.93 -24.71
C GLY A 44 14.46 32.05 -23.84
N PHE A 45 14.80 31.82 -22.57
CA PHE A 45 13.97 31.09 -21.60
C PHE A 45 14.33 31.47 -20.15
N ASP A 46 13.45 31.16 -19.19
CA ASP A 46 13.74 31.37 -17.77
C ASP A 46 14.55 30.18 -17.22
N ALA A 47 15.68 30.44 -16.56
CA ALA A 47 16.47 29.38 -15.96
C ALA A 47 15.73 28.65 -14.82
N GLY A 48 14.69 29.27 -14.25
CA GLY A 48 13.78 28.67 -13.28
C GLY A 48 12.92 27.54 -13.86
N ASP A 49 12.73 27.54 -15.20
CA ASP A 49 11.96 26.53 -15.93
C ASP A 49 12.82 25.32 -16.34
N ILE A 50 14.11 25.31 -15.98
CA ILE A 50 14.98 24.15 -16.21
C ILE A 50 14.52 23.00 -15.31
N MET A 51 14.14 21.88 -15.93
CA MET A 51 13.65 20.69 -15.24
C MET A 51 14.70 19.57 -15.16
N SER A 52 15.64 19.52 -16.11
CA SER A 52 16.72 18.53 -16.14
C SER A 52 17.92 19.01 -16.94
N THR A 53 19.12 18.54 -16.59
CA THR A 53 20.37 18.88 -17.28
C THR A 53 21.25 17.65 -17.47
N ALA A 54 21.97 17.57 -18.59
CA ALA A 54 22.92 16.48 -18.85
C ALA A 54 24.04 16.92 -19.82
N PHE A 55 25.23 16.35 -19.64
CA PHE A 55 26.37 16.54 -20.53
C PHE A 55 26.63 15.30 -21.37
N SER A 56 26.91 15.47 -22.66
CA SER A 56 27.53 14.42 -23.47
C SER A 56 29.02 14.26 -23.14
N GLY A 57 29.64 13.19 -23.64
CA GLY A 57 31.07 12.94 -23.53
C GLY A 57 31.92 13.98 -24.23
N GLY A 58 31.40 14.55 -25.32
CA GLY A 58 32.02 15.65 -26.05
C GLY A 58 31.96 17.00 -25.35
N GLY A 59 31.20 17.13 -24.24
CA GLY A 59 31.04 18.38 -23.51
C GLY A 59 29.84 19.22 -23.93
N THR A 60 28.99 18.73 -24.84
CA THR A 60 27.71 19.36 -25.20
C THR A 60 26.76 19.29 -24.01
N LEU A 61 26.17 20.41 -23.64
CA LEU A 61 25.20 20.52 -22.55
C LEU A 61 23.78 20.51 -23.12
N TYR A 62 22.94 19.67 -22.57
CA TYR A 62 21.51 19.59 -22.87
C TYR A 62 20.71 20.00 -21.64
N LEU A 63 19.70 20.83 -21.85
CA LEU A 63 18.74 21.25 -20.84
C LEU A 63 17.34 20.86 -21.32
N TYR A 64 16.56 20.23 -20.46
CA TYR A 64 15.11 20.15 -20.64
C TYR A 64 14.48 21.30 -19.88
N VAL A 65 13.77 22.16 -20.61
CA VAL A 65 13.10 23.37 -20.10
C VAL A 65 11.60 23.20 -20.33
N ASP A 66 10.79 23.47 -19.31
CA ASP A 66 9.33 23.41 -19.39
C ASP A 66 8.72 24.59 -18.62
N ASP A 67 8.13 25.54 -19.36
CA ASP A 67 7.56 26.80 -18.83
C ASP A 67 6.10 26.66 -18.36
N GLY A 68 5.59 25.42 -18.31
CA GLY A 68 4.19 25.14 -18.03
C GLY A 68 3.29 25.12 -19.28
N TYR A 69 3.71 25.69 -20.40
CA TYR A 69 2.97 25.71 -21.67
C TYR A 69 3.61 24.80 -22.75
N GLU A 70 4.92 24.86 -22.92
CA GLU A 70 5.69 24.06 -23.88
C GLU A 70 6.98 23.51 -23.24
N GLY A 71 7.33 22.27 -23.59
CA GLY A 71 8.62 21.68 -23.24
C GLY A 71 9.59 21.75 -24.41
N LYS A 72 10.87 22.06 -24.16
CA LYS A 72 11.94 22.12 -25.17
C LYS A 72 13.26 21.57 -24.66
N ILE A 73 14.10 21.10 -25.58
CA ILE A 73 15.49 20.73 -25.29
C ILE A 73 16.42 21.83 -25.81
N ILE A 74 17.09 22.52 -24.90
CA ILE A 74 18.08 23.56 -25.23
C ILE A 74 19.47 22.92 -25.25
N VAL A 75 20.24 23.18 -26.30
CA VAL A 75 21.55 22.57 -26.52
C VAL A 75 22.62 23.65 -26.57
N TYR A 76 23.67 23.50 -25.76
CA TYR A 76 24.87 24.31 -25.78
C TYR A 76 26.06 23.46 -26.21
N ASP A 77 26.96 24.03 -27.01
CA ASP A 77 28.20 23.38 -27.40
C ASP A 77 29.19 23.24 -26.23
N ASP A 78 30.35 22.64 -26.50
CA ASP A 78 31.44 22.42 -25.52
C ASP A 78 31.99 23.73 -24.91
N LYS A 79 31.75 24.87 -25.58
CA LYS A 79 32.13 26.22 -25.15
C LYS A 79 31.00 26.96 -24.45
N MET A 80 29.89 26.30 -24.14
CA MET A 80 28.69 26.88 -23.55
C MET A 80 28.06 27.99 -24.41
N THR A 81 28.17 27.87 -25.72
CA THR A 81 27.43 28.73 -26.66
C THR A 81 26.16 28.00 -27.10
N LEU A 82 25.02 28.69 -27.07
CA LEU A 82 23.76 28.14 -27.53
C LEU A 82 23.90 27.66 -28.98
N SER A 83 23.75 26.36 -29.21
CA SER A 83 23.98 25.72 -30.50
C SER A 83 22.67 25.31 -31.18
N ASN A 84 21.67 24.86 -30.41
CA ASN A 84 20.39 24.41 -30.97
C ASN A 84 19.23 24.47 -29.94
N THR A 85 18.01 24.35 -30.44
CA THR A 85 16.79 24.15 -29.65
C THR A 85 15.92 23.12 -30.37
N LEU A 86 15.60 22.03 -29.68
CA LEU A 86 14.81 20.93 -30.22
C LEU A 86 13.42 20.92 -29.57
N ASP A 87 12.39 20.69 -30.38
CA ASP A 87 11.04 20.47 -29.88
C ASP A 87 10.93 19.08 -29.24
N MET A 88 10.07 18.96 -28.23
CA MET A 88 9.73 17.65 -27.66
C MET A 88 9.02 16.77 -28.71
N PRO A 89 9.09 15.44 -28.56
CA PRO A 89 8.36 14.51 -29.42
C PRO A 89 6.87 14.84 -29.48
N SER A 90 6.25 14.73 -30.66
CA SER A 90 4.84 15.12 -30.85
C SER A 90 3.85 14.29 -30.03
N ASP A 91 4.27 13.10 -29.60
CA ASP A 91 3.53 12.17 -28.76
C ASP A 91 3.79 12.38 -27.25
N HIS A 92 4.62 13.36 -26.87
CA HIS A 92 4.88 13.68 -25.46
C HIS A 92 3.60 14.09 -24.73
N VAL A 93 3.30 13.37 -23.65
CA VAL A 93 2.18 13.65 -22.76
C VAL A 93 2.67 14.50 -21.60
N ARG A 94 2.09 15.71 -21.48
CA ARG A 94 2.29 16.59 -20.34
C ARG A 94 1.13 16.41 -19.34
N GLU A 95 1.47 16.14 -18.09
CA GLU A 95 0.54 16.08 -16.97
C GLU A 95 0.96 17.08 -15.89
N LYS A 96 0.03 17.93 -15.48
CA LYS A 96 0.27 18.99 -14.48
C LYS A 96 0.78 18.37 -13.18
N ASN A 97 1.82 18.97 -12.59
CA ASN A 97 2.45 18.56 -11.32
C ASN A 97 3.14 17.18 -11.35
N THR A 98 3.48 16.66 -12.53
CA THR A 98 4.25 15.40 -12.66
C THR A 98 5.54 15.65 -13.44
N LYS A 99 6.59 14.87 -13.17
CA LYS A 99 7.78 14.86 -14.02
C LYS A 99 7.48 14.08 -15.29
N THR A 100 7.29 14.78 -16.40
CA THR A 100 6.86 14.22 -17.68
C THR A 100 8.02 13.98 -18.63
N ALA A 101 9.21 14.52 -18.34
CA ALA A 101 10.44 14.23 -19.06
C ALA A 101 11.68 14.55 -18.20
N TYR A 102 12.82 13.94 -18.54
CA TYR A 102 14.13 14.24 -17.96
C TYR A 102 15.26 13.76 -18.86
N LEU A 103 16.46 14.26 -18.60
CA LEU A 103 17.67 13.91 -19.33
C LEU A 103 18.56 12.98 -18.48
N SER A 104 19.22 12.04 -19.14
CA SER A 104 20.26 11.19 -18.53
C SER A 104 21.45 11.04 -19.47
N ARG A 105 22.63 10.80 -18.92
CA ARG A 105 23.83 10.44 -19.71
C ARG A 105 24.01 8.93 -19.68
N ASP A 106 24.11 8.30 -20.83
CA ASP A 106 24.43 6.88 -21.01
C ASP A 106 25.95 6.64 -20.82
N ALA A 107 26.36 5.39 -20.70
CA ALA A 107 27.73 4.96 -20.51
C ALA A 107 28.63 5.13 -21.73
N ASP A 108 28.05 5.20 -22.92
CA ASP A 108 28.75 5.63 -24.14
C ASP A 108 28.88 7.17 -24.23
N ASP A 109 28.49 7.86 -23.15
CA ASP A 109 28.46 9.29 -22.98
C ASP A 109 27.48 10.05 -23.89
N THR A 110 26.51 9.36 -24.50
CA THR A 110 25.38 9.97 -25.21
C THR A 110 24.36 10.53 -24.20
N VAL A 111 23.67 11.61 -24.55
CA VAL A 111 22.55 12.10 -23.75
C VAL A 111 21.25 11.49 -24.26
N LEU A 112 20.43 11.04 -23.32
CA LEU A 112 19.12 10.44 -23.57
C LEU A 112 18.03 11.35 -23.02
N LEU A 113 16.94 11.50 -23.78
CA LEU A 113 15.70 12.12 -23.35
C LEU A 113 14.69 11.02 -22.99
N PHE A 114 14.29 10.98 -21.72
CA PHE A 114 13.14 10.22 -21.27
C PHE A 114 11.92 11.12 -21.23
N TYR A 115 10.80 10.65 -21.75
CA TYR A 115 9.56 11.43 -21.79
C TYR A 115 8.33 10.53 -21.67
N ARG A 116 7.23 11.05 -21.12
CA ARG A 116 5.97 10.32 -21.03
C ARG A 116 5.26 10.32 -22.38
N THR A 117 4.77 9.15 -22.81
CA THR A 117 3.99 8.98 -24.05
C THR A 117 2.84 8.01 -23.80
N ARG A 118 2.03 7.70 -24.83
CA ARG A 118 0.98 6.68 -24.77
C ARG A 118 1.25 5.52 -25.73
N ASP A 119 0.95 4.32 -25.26
CA ASP A 119 0.99 3.13 -26.11
C ASP A 119 -0.27 2.99 -26.97
N SER A 120 -0.36 1.88 -27.71
CA SER A 120 -1.52 1.56 -28.56
C SER A 120 -2.83 1.38 -27.80
N GLU A 121 -2.78 1.14 -26.48
CA GLU A 121 -3.93 1.00 -25.59
C GLU A 121 -4.25 2.30 -24.84
N ASN A 122 -3.58 3.40 -25.21
CA ASN A 122 -3.73 4.73 -24.62
C ASN A 122 -3.27 4.81 -23.14
N GLN A 123 -2.47 3.86 -22.67
CA GLN A 123 -1.90 3.84 -21.33
C GLN A 123 -0.63 4.70 -21.27
N LEU A 124 -0.37 5.32 -20.12
CA LEU A 124 0.80 6.19 -19.93
C LEU A 124 2.07 5.35 -19.73
N ILE A 125 3.06 5.56 -20.58
CA ILE A 125 4.34 4.84 -20.61
C ILE A 125 5.52 5.82 -20.73
N TRP A 126 6.75 5.31 -20.66
CA TRP A 126 7.95 6.09 -20.95
C TRP A 126 8.42 5.81 -22.38
N GLY A 127 8.84 6.87 -23.08
CA GLY A 127 9.64 6.80 -24.30
C GLY A 127 11.07 7.25 -24.04
N GLU A 128 11.98 6.80 -24.89
CA GLU A 128 13.40 7.14 -24.90
C GLU A 128 13.82 7.65 -26.28
N ILE A 129 14.62 8.71 -26.31
CA ILE A 129 15.29 9.20 -27.52
C ILE A 129 16.77 9.43 -27.24
N ARG A 130 17.63 8.98 -28.16
CA ARG A 130 19.05 9.34 -28.17
C ARG A 130 19.23 10.74 -28.77
N LEU A 131 19.87 11.63 -28.02
CA LEU A 131 20.23 12.96 -28.48
C LEU A 131 21.63 12.88 -29.13
N ASP A 132 21.67 12.77 -30.46
CA ASP A 132 22.92 12.80 -31.21
C ASP A 132 23.49 14.22 -31.22
N ASP A 133 24.77 14.34 -30.86
CA ASP A 133 25.50 15.60 -30.81
C ASP A 133 25.84 16.16 -32.21
N LYS A 134 25.69 15.36 -33.26
CA LYS A 134 26.12 15.70 -34.64
C LYS A 134 25.00 15.95 -35.64
N SER A 135 23.82 15.39 -35.44
CA SER A 135 22.73 15.45 -36.43
C SER A 135 21.90 16.73 -36.32
N GLY A 136 21.79 17.31 -35.11
CA GLY A 136 20.85 18.39 -34.83
C GLY A 136 19.38 17.96 -34.86
N GLU A 137 19.11 16.65 -34.91
CA GLU A 137 17.78 16.05 -34.93
C GLU A 137 17.67 14.94 -33.85
N LEU A 138 16.46 14.76 -33.31
CA LEU A 138 16.16 13.67 -32.38
C LEU A 138 16.20 12.31 -33.12
N SER A 139 16.74 11.27 -32.49
CA SER A 139 16.63 9.91 -33.02
C SER A 139 15.17 9.43 -33.04
N GLU A 140 14.90 8.31 -33.73
CA GLU A 140 13.60 7.65 -33.60
C GLU A 140 13.34 7.27 -32.13
N PRO A 141 12.14 7.53 -31.61
CA PRO A 141 11.78 7.19 -30.24
C PRO A 141 11.59 5.69 -30.07
N ILE A 142 12.03 5.18 -28.92
CA ILE A 142 11.78 3.82 -28.46
C ILE A 142 10.78 3.88 -27.31
N THR A 143 9.69 3.15 -27.44
CA THR A 143 8.72 2.95 -26.37
C THR A 143 9.26 1.94 -25.36
N LEU A 144 9.32 2.32 -24.09
CA LEU A 144 9.61 1.41 -22.99
C LEU A 144 8.34 0.66 -22.55
N PRO A 145 8.46 -0.54 -21.97
CA PRO A 145 7.32 -1.33 -21.53
C PRO A 145 6.47 -0.65 -20.47
N GLN A 146 5.20 -1.04 -20.43
CA GLN A 146 4.31 -0.76 -19.31
C GLN A 146 4.92 -1.23 -17.98
N GLY A 147 4.70 -0.46 -16.92
CA GLY A 147 5.22 -0.72 -15.58
C GLY A 147 6.63 -0.19 -15.30
N THR A 148 7.34 0.31 -16.31
CA THR A 148 8.62 1.01 -16.11
C THR A 148 8.37 2.29 -15.30
N ASN A 149 8.85 2.36 -14.06
CA ASN A 149 8.54 3.51 -13.18
C ASN A 149 9.50 4.69 -13.43
N THR A 150 10.81 4.44 -13.38
CA THR A 150 11.86 5.41 -13.74
C THR A 150 13.04 4.63 -14.34
N PRO A 151 13.27 4.71 -15.66
CA PRO A 151 14.41 4.05 -16.29
C PRO A 151 15.73 4.73 -15.88
N LEU A 152 16.73 3.91 -15.58
CA LEU A 152 18.10 4.30 -15.27
C LEU A 152 18.99 3.67 -16.33
N ILE A 153 19.86 4.42 -16.99
CA ILE A 153 20.69 3.87 -18.07
C ILE A 153 22.13 3.79 -17.62
N ALA A 154 22.76 2.67 -17.99
CA ALA A 154 24.15 2.35 -17.70
C ALA A 154 24.65 1.35 -18.74
N PRO A 155 25.95 1.06 -18.79
CA PRO A 155 26.46 0.13 -19.79
C PRO A 155 25.87 -1.27 -19.61
N ARG A 156 25.90 -2.06 -20.69
CA ARG A 156 25.55 -3.49 -20.80
C ARG A 156 24.07 -3.84 -20.99
N HIS A 157 23.15 -3.06 -20.46
CA HIS A 157 21.72 -3.30 -20.60
C HIS A 157 21.03 -2.10 -21.22
N ASP A 158 19.90 -2.33 -21.91
CA ASP A 158 19.14 -1.23 -22.50
C ASP A 158 18.65 -0.27 -21.42
N PHE A 159 18.15 -0.79 -20.29
CA PHE A 159 17.89 0.02 -19.11
C PHE A 159 17.89 -0.78 -17.82
N TYR A 160 17.92 -0.07 -16.70
CA TYR A 160 17.71 -0.58 -15.36
C TYR A 160 16.44 0.06 -14.82
N SER A 161 15.68 -0.68 -14.02
CA SER A 161 14.43 -0.20 -13.43
C SER A 161 14.37 -0.50 -11.95
N LYS A 162 13.98 0.50 -11.17
CA LYS A 162 13.69 0.36 -9.75
C LYS A 162 12.20 0.05 -9.59
N ASN A 163 11.90 -0.97 -8.80
CA ASN A 163 10.56 -1.20 -8.28
C ASN A 163 10.57 -1.33 -6.74
N LEU A 164 9.46 -1.78 -6.16
CA LEU A 164 9.35 -1.97 -4.71
C LEU A 164 10.31 -3.04 -4.18
N MET A 165 10.56 -4.11 -4.93
CA MET A 165 11.40 -5.25 -4.53
C MET A 165 12.89 -4.96 -4.65
N GLY A 166 13.31 -4.35 -5.75
CA GLY A 166 14.72 -4.23 -6.04
C GLY A 166 15.03 -3.40 -7.26
N LEU A 167 16.26 -3.58 -7.73
CA LEU A 167 16.74 -3.05 -8.99
C LEU A 167 16.85 -4.18 -10.00
N SER A 168 16.22 -4.01 -11.15
CA SER A 168 16.31 -4.97 -12.25
C SER A 168 17.05 -4.37 -13.43
N ALA A 169 17.82 -5.19 -14.14
CA ALA A 169 18.29 -4.88 -15.48
C ALA A 169 17.24 -5.34 -16.50
N ALA A 170 17.19 -4.71 -17.67
CA ALA A 170 16.26 -5.04 -18.73
C ALA A 170 16.86 -4.80 -20.12
N ASP A 171 16.58 -5.74 -21.02
CA ASP A 171 16.95 -5.68 -22.44
C ASP A 171 15.70 -5.82 -23.31
N ILE A 172 15.62 -5.01 -24.37
CA ILE A 172 14.55 -4.98 -25.36
C ILE A 172 15.03 -5.76 -26.60
N THR A 173 14.41 -6.89 -26.88
CA THR A 173 14.70 -7.68 -28.08
C THR A 173 13.42 -7.92 -28.88
N GLY A 174 13.35 -7.37 -30.10
CA GLY A 174 12.19 -7.59 -30.98
C GLY A 174 10.89 -6.99 -30.47
N GLY A 175 10.95 -5.95 -29.63
CA GLY A 175 9.78 -5.32 -29.00
C GLY A 175 9.34 -5.97 -27.68
N GLU A 176 9.95 -7.08 -27.28
CA GLU A 176 9.74 -7.70 -25.97
C GLU A 176 10.83 -7.26 -25.00
N THR A 177 10.45 -7.02 -23.74
CA THR A 177 11.41 -6.74 -22.68
C THR A 177 11.65 -7.95 -21.82
N ARG A 178 12.93 -8.26 -21.63
CA ARG A 178 13.41 -9.27 -20.71
C ARG A 178 14.06 -8.58 -19.55
N SER A 179 13.53 -8.78 -18.35
CA SER A 179 14.05 -8.18 -17.14
C SER A 179 14.58 -9.24 -16.17
N GLU A 180 15.70 -8.93 -15.53
CA GLU A 180 16.35 -9.74 -14.49
C GLU A 180 16.52 -8.90 -13.23
N LEU A 181 16.04 -9.41 -12.09
CA LEU A 181 16.27 -8.79 -10.79
C LEU A 181 17.75 -8.97 -10.41
N LEU A 182 18.48 -7.86 -10.25
CA LEU A 182 19.90 -7.91 -9.87
C LEU A 182 20.08 -8.18 -8.38
N PHE A 183 19.30 -7.51 -7.55
CA PHE A 183 19.26 -7.68 -6.10
C PHE A 183 17.98 -7.06 -5.52
N ALA A 184 17.52 -7.59 -4.37
CA ALA A 184 16.44 -6.97 -3.62
C ALA A 184 16.98 -5.84 -2.74
N TRP A 185 16.17 -4.80 -2.52
CA TRP A 185 16.54 -3.70 -1.61
C TRP A 185 16.73 -4.22 -0.17
N SER A 186 15.89 -5.17 0.25
CA SER A 186 15.97 -5.79 1.56
C SER A 186 17.28 -6.54 1.78
N ASP A 187 17.91 -7.10 0.75
CA ASP A 187 19.22 -7.78 0.87
C ASP A 187 20.33 -6.81 1.29
N LEU A 188 20.16 -5.53 0.97
CA LEU A 188 21.07 -4.44 1.34
C LEU A 188 20.65 -3.73 2.63
N GLY A 189 19.58 -4.21 3.28
CA GLY A 189 18.95 -3.52 4.39
C GLY A 189 18.36 -2.16 4.01
N LEU A 190 17.97 -1.97 2.73
CA LEU A 190 17.42 -0.73 2.19
C LEU A 190 15.94 -0.87 1.88
N ILE A 191 15.25 0.27 1.89
CA ILE A 191 13.81 0.36 1.63
C ILE A 191 13.62 1.25 0.40
N SER A 192 12.92 0.72 -0.62
CA SER A 192 12.72 1.38 -1.92
C SER A 192 12.20 2.82 -1.77
N ASP A 193 11.26 3.04 -0.85
CA ASP A 193 10.60 4.34 -0.63
C ASP A 193 11.52 5.43 -0.13
N TYR A 194 12.65 5.07 0.48
CA TYR A 194 13.63 6.04 1.00
C TYR A 194 14.83 6.23 0.08
N ILE A 195 14.91 5.47 -1.01
CA ILE A 195 15.94 5.67 -2.05
C ILE A 195 15.50 6.83 -2.95
N ARG A 196 16.27 7.92 -2.92
CA ARG A 196 15.98 9.18 -3.62
C ARG A 196 16.66 9.28 -4.98
N ASN A 197 17.85 8.70 -5.13
CA ASN A 197 18.58 8.69 -6.39
C ASN A 197 19.46 7.44 -6.49
N ILE A 198 19.61 6.92 -7.71
CA ILE A 198 20.48 5.80 -8.04
C ILE A 198 21.31 6.22 -9.26
N VAL A 199 22.61 6.04 -9.18
CA VAL A 199 23.53 6.16 -10.31
C VAL A 199 24.15 4.80 -10.54
N VAL A 200 23.82 4.17 -11.65
CA VAL A 200 24.41 2.89 -12.05
C VAL A 200 25.68 3.21 -12.83
N ARG A 201 26.85 2.88 -12.27
CA ARG A 201 28.13 3.01 -12.99
C ARG A 201 28.41 1.74 -13.79
N SER A 202 28.12 0.59 -13.19
CA SER A 202 28.13 -0.74 -13.80
C SER A 202 27.34 -1.70 -12.89
N GLU A 203 27.13 -2.95 -13.32
CA GLU A 203 26.62 -4.02 -12.43
C GLU A 203 27.49 -4.25 -11.19
N GLU A 204 28.78 -3.92 -11.28
CA GLU A 204 29.75 -4.14 -10.19
C GLU A 204 29.72 -3.01 -9.15
N GLN A 205 29.27 -1.82 -9.54
CA GLN A 205 29.29 -0.64 -8.68
C GLN A 205 28.16 0.35 -9.01
N MET A 206 27.41 0.71 -7.99
CA MET A 206 26.33 1.70 -8.08
C MET A 206 26.42 2.67 -6.90
N PHE A 207 25.90 3.88 -7.08
CA PHE A 207 25.83 4.90 -6.03
C PHE A 207 24.37 5.19 -5.72
N ILE A 208 24.07 5.40 -4.45
CA ILE A 208 22.73 5.73 -4.00
C ILE A 208 22.75 6.95 -3.11
N ARG A 209 21.67 7.71 -3.18
CA ARG A 209 21.29 8.68 -2.15
C ARG A 209 19.98 8.18 -1.54
N HIS A 210 19.97 7.91 -0.24
CA HIS A 210 18.76 7.49 0.46
C HIS A 210 18.56 8.29 1.75
N ILE A 211 17.36 8.23 2.31
CA ILE A 211 17.09 8.69 3.67
C ILE A 211 17.27 7.47 4.58
N ASP A 212 18.09 7.59 5.62
CA ASP A 212 18.16 6.57 6.64
C ASP A 212 16.91 6.66 7.53
N THR A 213 16.19 5.55 7.67
CA THR A 213 14.89 5.52 8.34
C THR A 213 14.99 5.59 9.86
N LEU A 214 16.17 5.36 10.45
CA LEU A 214 16.37 5.44 11.89
C LEU A 214 16.71 6.88 12.31
N THR A 215 17.53 7.56 11.52
CA THR A 215 18.03 8.91 11.81
C THR A 215 17.25 10.01 11.09
N GLY A 216 16.60 9.72 9.98
CA GLY A 216 16.00 10.69 9.06
C GLY A 216 17.02 11.45 8.20
N GLU A 217 18.31 11.13 8.32
CA GLU A 217 19.38 11.83 7.60
C GLU A 217 19.50 11.36 6.15
N ILE A 218 20.02 12.25 5.30
CA ILE A 218 20.39 11.90 3.93
C ILE A 218 21.74 11.19 3.96
N VAL A 219 21.77 9.95 3.50
CA VAL A 219 22.96 9.11 3.42
C VAL A 219 23.30 8.84 1.95
N TYR A 220 24.60 8.89 1.66
CA TYR A 220 25.16 8.50 0.37
C TYR A 220 25.85 7.15 0.51
N GLY A 221 25.44 6.19 -0.31
CA GLY A 221 25.92 4.81 -0.26
C GLY A 221 26.58 4.37 -1.56
N VAL A 222 27.45 3.36 -1.47
CA VAL A 222 28.01 2.65 -2.61
C VAL A 222 27.58 1.19 -2.51
N ILE A 223 26.93 0.69 -3.55
CA ILE A 223 26.57 -0.72 -3.69
C ILE A 223 27.67 -1.36 -4.55
N ASN A 224 28.33 -2.39 -4.02
CA ASN A 224 29.32 -3.16 -4.76
C ASN A 224 28.85 -4.61 -4.88
N ARG A 225 29.08 -5.23 -6.03
CA ARG A 225 28.87 -6.66 -6.18
C ARG A 225 29.86 -7.42 -5.29
N VAL A 226 29.35 -8.42 -4.58
CA VAL A 226 30.15 -9.32 -3.74
C VAL A 226 30.07 -10.75 -4.29
N PRO A 227 31.11 -11.58 -4.10
CA PRO A 227 31.03 -13.00 -4.43
C PRO A 227 29.98 -13.69 -3.56
N ALA A 228 29.35 -14.75 -4.07
CA ALA A 228 28.35 -15.52 -3.32
C ALA A 228 28.86 -15.99 -1.95
N SER A 229 30.17 -16.27 -1.84
CA SER A 229 30.83 -16.66 -0.59
C SER A 229 30.81 -15.60 0.51
N PHE A 230 30.47 -14.36 0.19
CA PHE A 230 30.22 -13.32 1.20
C PHE A 230 29.10 -13.72 2.17
N PHE A 231 28.15 -14.53 1.70
CA PHE A 231 27.03 -15.03 2.48
C PHE A 231 27.29 -16.45 3.04
N ASP A 232 28.52 -16.97 2.97
CA ASP A 232 28.84 -18.29 3.51
C ASP A 232 28.58 -18.32 5.03
N GLY A 233 27.75 -19.27 5.47
CA GLY A 233 27.35 -19.41 6.87
C GLY A 233 26.14 -18.55 7.28
N MET A 234 25.69 -17.62 6.42
CA MET A 234 24.44 -16.88 6.63
C MET A 234 23.26 -17.75 6.20
N ARG A 235 22.23 -17.82 7.04
CA ARG A 235 21.00 -18.57 6.75
C ARG A 235 20.00 -17.71 5.99
N ASP A 236 19.37 -18.28 4.98
CA ASP A 236 18.28 -17.63 4.26
C ASP A 236 16.94 -18.01 4.94
N ILE A 237 16.11 -17.02 5.23
CA ILE A 237 14.70 -17.16 5.60
C ILE A 237 13.88 -16.70 4.39
N VAL A 238 13.17 -17.62 3.74
CA VAL A 238 12.45 -17.39 2.49
C VAL A 238 10.97 -17.20 2.75
N ILE A 239 10.46 -16.02 2.41
CA ILE A 239 9.03 -15.68 2.44
C ILE A 239 8.44 -15.93 1.06
N ALA A 240 7.47 -16.85 0.98
CA ALA A 240 6.65 -17.05 -0.20
C ALA A 240 5.45 -16.11 -0.22
N TYR A 241 5.14 -15.54 -1.37
CA TYR A 241 3.99 -14.65 -1.55
C TYR A 241 3.40 -14.78 -2.97
N ASP A 242 2.12 -14.44 -3.14
CA ASP A 242 1.52 -14.27 -4.46
C ASP A 242 1.98 -12.95 -5.09
N THR A 243 2.46 -12.96 -6.33
CA THR A 243 2.83 -11.72 -7.02
C THR A 243 1.68 -10.74 -7.23
N ASP A 244 0.43 -11.21 -7.16
CA ASP A 244 -0.77 -10.39 -7.22
C ASP A 244 -1.13 -9.74 -5.87
N THR A 245 -0.34 -9.99 -4.81
CA THR A 245 -0.53 -9.39 -3.49
C THR A 245 -0.47 -7.86 -3.59
N PRO A 246 -1.39 -7.11 -2.95
CA PRO A 246 -1.41 -5.66 -3.01
C PRO A 246 -0.05 -5.03 -2.65
N VAL A 247 0.36 -4.05 -3.45
CA VAL A 247 1.65 -3.34 -3.31
C VAL A 247 1.86 -2.78 -1.89
N ALA A 248 0.79 -2.36 -1.22
CA ALA A 248 0.85 -1.85 0.16
C ALA A 248 1.31 -2.91 1.17
N ASP A 249 0.86 -4.16 1.02
CA ASP A 249 1.14 -5.24 1.96
C ASP A 249 2.59 -5.73 1.78
N ILE A 250 3.00 -5.89 0.53
CA ILE A 250 4.38 -6.20 0.15
C ILE A 250 5.35 -5.09 0.59
N ARG A 251 4.91 -3.83 0.55
CA ARG A 251 5.71 -2.69 1.01
C ARG A 251 6.00 -2.83 2.51
N GLN A 252 5.00 -3.13 3.33
CA GLN A 252 5.24 -3.33 4.77
C GLN A 252 6.27 -4.46 5.04
N MET A 253 6.22 -5.56 4.29
CA MET A 253 7.21 -6.64 4.47
C MET A 253 8.61 -6.31 4.07
N THR A 254 8.79 -5.60 2.97
CA THR A 254 10.13 -5.17 2.58
C THR A 254 10.76 -4.25 3.62
N HIS A 255 9.96 -3.48 4.37
CA HIS A 255 10.46 -2.69 5.48
C HIS A 255 10.95 -3.57 6.64
N TYR A 256 10.15 -4.55 7.08
CA TYR A 256 10.59 -5.46 8.14
C TYR A 256 11.80 -6.29 7.72
N ALA A 257 11.80 -6.83 6.51
CA ALA A 257 12.93 -7.59 5.97
C ALA A 257 14.20 -6.75 5.85
N ALA A 258 14.11 -5.52 5.35
CA ALA A 258 15.25 -4.62 5.26
C ALA A 258 15.84 -4.28 6.64
N ARG A 259 14.99 -4.01 7.63
CA ARG A 259 15.46 -3.77 8.99
C ARG A 259 16.10 -5.02 9.59
N PHE A 260 15.44 -6.17 9.46
CA PHE A 260 15.97 -7.45 9.95
C PHE A 260 17.34 -7.76 9.34
N ASN A 261 17.48 -7.64 8.02
CA ASN A 261 18.73 -7.93 7.32
C ASN A 261 19.87 -6.95 7.66
N ARG A 262 19.53 -5.73 8.10
CA ARG A 262 20.51 -4.75 8.58
C ARG A 262 21.03 -5.10 9.97
N ASP A 263 20.14 -5.57 10.84
CA ASP A 263 20.43 -5.80 12.26
C ASP A 263 20.96 -7.23 12.53
N ASN A 264 20.69 -8.19 11.63
CA ASN A 264 21.07 -9.60 11.79
C ASN A 264 22.21 -10.00 10.85
N THR A 265 23.21 -10.70 11.41
CA THR A 265 24.38 -11.18 10.65
C THR A 265 24.39 -12.68 10.44
N ASP A 266 23.61 -13.43 11.22
CA ASP A 266 23.51 -14.89 11.12
C ASP A 266 22.46 -15.36 10.11
N SER A 267 21.44 -14.53 9.86
CA SER A 267 20.31 -14.84 8.99
C SER A 267 19.90 -13.61 8.17
N ARG A 268 19.35 -13.85 6.98
CA ARG A 268 18.70 -12.83 6.15
C ARG A 268 17.39 -13.33 5.57
N VAL A 269 16.45 -12.41 5.41
CA VAL A 269 15.13 -12.61 4.81
C VAL A 269 15.19 -12.33 3.32
N ARG A 270 14.62 -13.24 2.53
CA ARG A 270 14.44 -13.09 1.08
C ARG A 270 13.00 -13.40 0.68
N PHE A 271 12.59 -12.88 -0.47
CA PHE A 271 11.26 -13.07 -1.02
C PHE A 271 11.29 -14.03 -2.21
N ARG A 272 10.29 -14.90 -2.30
CA ARG A 272 10.02 -15.76 -3.45
C ARG A 272 8.58 -15.53 -3.92
N GLY A 273 8.44 -14.80 -5.02
CA GLY A 273 7.14 -14.53 -5.63
C GLY A 273 6.67 -15.71 -6.48
N TYR A 274 5.41 -16.09 -6.33
CA TYR A 274 4.75 -17.11 -7.14
C TYR A 274 3.72 -16.44 -8.05
N THR A 275 3.83 -16.68 -9.35
CA THR A 275 2.92 -16.14 -10.38
C THR A 275 1.91 -17.20 -10.81
N SER A 276 0.68 -16.77 -11.10
CA SER A 276 -0.44 -17.65 -11.47
C SER A 276 -0.39 -18.10 -12.95
N ALA A 277 0.70 -18.74 -13.39
CA ALA A 277 0.87 -19.22 -14.77
C ALA A 277 0.11 -20.55 -15.04
N GLY A 278 -1.20 -20.58 -14.76
CA GLY A 278 -2.09 -21.74 -14.96
C GLY A 278 -2.34 -22.61 -13.73
N LEU A 279 -1.67 -22.33 -12.61
CA LEU A 279 -1.98 -22.83 -11.27
C LEU A 279 -2.03 -21.64 -10.31
N SER A 280 -2.80 -21.73 -9.22
CA SER A 280 -2.74 -20.72 -8.17
C SER A 280 -1.36 -20.71 -7.49
N ALA A 281 -0.94 -19.56 -6.97
CA ALA A 281 0.30 -19.45 -6.22
C ALA A 281 0.33 -20.41 -5.01
N ALA A 282 -0.81 -20.58 -4.32
CA ALA A 282 -0.97 -21.57 -3.25
C ALA A 282 -0.64 -23.01 -3.71
N ALA A 283 -1.11 -23.42 -4.88
CA ALA A 283 -0.83 -24.75 -5.42
C ALA A 283 0.65 -24.93 -5.80
N LEU A 284 1.30 -23.88 -6.30
CA LEU A 284 2.73 -23.90 -6.59
C LEU A 284 3.57 -24.00 -5.30
N ILE A 285 3.19 -23.27 -4.25
CA ILE A 285 3.83 -23.37 -2.93
C ILE A 285 3.65 -24.78 -2.35
N ALA A 286 2.44 -25.32 -2.37
CA ALA A 286 2.17 -26.68 -1.88
C ALA A 286 3.00 -27.74 -2.65
N LYS A 287 3.17 -27.56 -3.96
CA LYS A 287 4.04 -28.39 -4.78
C LYS A 287 5.50 -28.28 -4.33
N ASP A 288 6.04 -27.07 -4.18
CA ASP A 288 7.42 -26.87 -3.71
C ASP A 288 7.67 -27.50 -2.34
N ILE A 289 6.70 -27.38 -1.42
CA ILE A 289 6.74 -28.05 -0.12
C ILE A 289 6.84 -29.57 -0.30
N SER A 290 5.98 -30.16 -1.13
CA SER A 290 5.99 -31.61 -1.39
C SER A 290 7.27 -32.12 -2.07
N GLU A 291 7.96 -31.26 -2.84
CA GLU A 291 9.22 -31.55 -3.52
C GLU A 291 10.46 -31.32 -2.64
N GLY A 292 10.26 -30.87 -1.39
CA GLY A 292 11.35 -30.59 -0.44
C GLY A 292 12.03 -29.22 -0.62
N ASN A 293 11.38 -28.30 -1.35
CA ASN A 293 11.83 -26.92 -1.61
C ASN A 293 10.97 -25.89 -0.85
N ALA A 294 10.45 -26.29 0.31
CA ALA A 294 9.55 -25.47 1.12
C ALA A 294 10.13 -24.06 1.40
N PRO A 295 9.33 -22.99 1.28
CA PRO A 295 9.69 -21.70 1.88
C PRO A 295 9.65 -21.81 3.40
N ASP A 296 10.24 -20.87 4.11
CA ASP A 296 10.25 -20.85 5.58
C ASP A 296 8.97 -20.18 6.13
N ILE A 297 8.48 -19.16 5.43
CA ILE A 297 7.28 -18.40 5.76
C ILE A 297 6.37 -18.32 4.54
N ILE A 298 5.06 -18.45 4.74
CA ILE A 298 4.04 -18.12 3.75
C ILE A 298 3.36 -16.83 4.19
N LEU A 299 3.31 -15.85 3.28
CA LEU A 299 2.53 -14.64 3.45
C LEU A 299 1.12 -14.85 2.91
N PHE A 300 0.13 -14.82 3.80
CA PHE A 300 -1.29 -14.81 3.44
C PHE A 300 -1.82 -13.39 3.26
N SER A 301 -2.77 -13.26 2.34
CA SER A 301 -3.46 -12.02 1.97
C SER A 301 -4.79 -12.37 1.29
N ASP A 302 -5.58 -11.38 0.88
CA ASP A 302 -6.85 -11.62 0.18
C ASP A 302 -6.71 -12.44 -1.11
N VAL A 303 -5.55 -12.38 -1.77
CA VAL A 303 -5.26 -13.15 -3.00
C VAL A 303 -4.59 -14.50 -2.71
N MET A 304 -4.01 -14.66 -1.52
CA MET A 304 -3.39 -15.91 -1.04
C MET A 304 -4.13 -16.36 0.22
N PRO A 305 -5.25 -17.08 0.10
CA PRO A 305 -6.07 -17.44 1.25
C PRO A 305 -5.44 -18.57 2.07
N TYR A 306 -5.59 -18.48 3.39
CA TYR A 306 -5.15 -19.49 4.35
C TYR A 306 -5.83 -20.85 4.17
N THR A 307 -7.09 -20.86 3.69
CA THR A 307 -7.95 -22.05 3.59
C THR A 307 -7.34 -23.20 2.77
N MET A 308 -6.42 -22.92 1.85
CA MET A 308 -5.71 -23.95 1.10
C MET A 308 -4.70 -24.76 1.92
N PHE A 309 -4.27 -24.25 3.07
CA PHE A 309 -3.30 -24.89 3.97
C PHE A 309 -3.92 -25.33 5.29
N SER A 310 -5.16 -24.94 5.57
CA SER A 310 -5.88 -25.29 6.80
C SER A 310 -6.11 -26.79 6.91
N GLY A 311 -6.12 -27.32 8.13
CA GLY A 311 -6.30 -28.76 8.40
C GLY A 311 -5.15 -29.68 7.96
N SER A 312 -4.10 -29.15 7.31
CA SER A 312 -2.89 -29.90 6.96
C SER A 312 -1.81 -29.74 8.03
N ASP A 313 -0.98 -30.76 8.26
CA ASP A 313 0.21 -30.65 9.13
C ASP A 313 1.38 -29.89 8.46
N THR A 314 1.09 -29.10 7.42
CA THR A 314 2.07 -28.34 6.65
C THR A 314 2.60 -27.12 7.40
N LEU A 315 1.77 -26.52 8.25
CA LEU A 315 2.09 -25.31 9.00
C LEU A 315 2.53 -25.66 10.42
N ALA A 316 3.51 -24.92 10.93
CA ALA A 316 3.97 -25.06 12.30
C ALA A 316 2.98 -24.43 13.28
N ASP A 317 2.89 -25.01 14.47
CA ASP A 317 2.15 -24.41 15.59
C ASP A 317 2.98 -23.27 16.20
N LEU A 318 2.55 -22.04 15.97
CA LEU A 318 3.20 -20.83 16.47
C LEU A 318 3.13 -20.68 17.98
N TYR A 319 2.13 -21.29 18.64
CA TYR A 319 2.06 -21.26 20.10
C TYR A 319 3.26 -21.95 20.74
N ARG A 320 3.84 -22.97 20.08
CA ARG A 320 5.07 -23.61 20.56
C ARG A 320 6.22 -22.60 20.71
N PHE A 321 6.35 -21.68 19.77
CA PHE A 321 7.42 -20.69 19.80
C PHE A 321 7.11 -19.57 20.78
N ILE A 322 5.86 -19.12 20.85
CA ILE A 322 5.40 -18.13 21.84
C ILE A 322 5.64 -18.67 23.26
N ASP A 323 5.19 -19.88 23.57
CA ASP A 323 5.31 -20.47 24.93
C ASP A 323 6.76 -20.73 25.36
N ALA A 324 7.67 -20.88 24.39
CA ALA A 324 9.09 -21.09 24.65
C ALA A 324 9.87 -19.77 24.73
N ASP A 325 9.27 -18.65 24.33
CA ASP A 325 9.94 -17.36 24.30
C ASP A 325 10.00 -16.74 25.72
N PRO A 326 11.16 -16.22 26.16
CA PRO A 326 11.27 -15.61 27.48
C PRO A 326 10.69 -14.19 27.56
N GLU A 327 10.38 -13.56 26.43
CA GLU A 327 9.92 -12.16 26.34
C GLU A 327 8.49 -12.03 25.83
N LEU A 328 7.89 -13.11 25.31
CA LEU A 328 6.52 -13.12 24.79
C LEU A 328 5.72 -14.26 25.43
N GLY A 329 4.48 -13.96 25.82
CA GLY A 329 3.46 -14.90 26.24
C GLY A 329 2.25 -14.85 25.31
N ARG A 330 1.36 -15.85 25.40
CA ARG A 330 0.12 -15.88 24.59
C ARG A 330 -0.77 -14.68 24.92
N GLU A 331 -0.75 -14.23 26.16
CA GLU A 331 -1.51 -13.10 26.71
C GLU A 331 -1.05 -11.73 26.19
N ASP A 332 0.13 -11.63 25.57
CA ASP A 332 0.60 -10.38 24.99
C ASP A 332 -0.14 -10.04 23.69
N PHE A 333 -0.68 -11.06 23.02
CA PHE A 333 -1.38 -10.93 21.75
C PHE A 333 -2.88 -10.70 21.97
N ILE A 334 -3.44 -9.84 21.14
CA ILE A 334 -4.89 -9.62 21.13
C ILE A 334 -5.63 -10.79 20.46
N PRO A 335 -6.92 -11.02 20.79
CA PRO A 335 -7.75 -12.03 20.13
C PRO A 335 -7.71 -11.98 18.60
N ALA A 336 -7.89 -10.78 18.02
CA ALA A 336 -7.86 -10.57 16.57
C ALA A 336 -6.54 -11.00 15.89
N ALA A 337 -5.44 -11.10 16.65
CA ALA A 337 -4.15 -11.51 16.12
C ALA A 337 -4.00 -13.05 16.01
N VAL A 338 -4.68 -13.80 16.88
CA VAL A 338 -4.41 -15.24 17.09
C VAL A 338 -5.63 -16.13 16.88
N GLU A 339 -6.82 -15.71 17.30
CA GLU A 339 -8.03 -16.51 17.20
C GLU A 339 -8.44 -16.88 15.77
N PRO A 340 -8.32 -16.01 14.73
CA PRO A 340 -8.80 -16.38 13.40
C PRO A 340 -8.03 -17.55 12.75
N PHE A 341 -6.81 -17.83 13.24
CA PHE A 341 -5.94 -18.88 12.73
C PHE A 341 -5.58 -19.90 13.81
N SER A 342 -6.33 -19.91 14.91
CA SER A 342 -6.26 -20.92 15.94
C SER A 342 -7.19 -22.07 15.59
N ASP A 343 -6.61 -23.24 15.30
CA ASP A 343 -7.36 -24.45 14.96
C ASP A 343 -6.89 -25.61 15.83
N ASN A 344 -7.83 -26.31 16.49
CA ASN A 344 -7.56 -27.45 17.36
C ASN A 344 -6.44 -27.20 18.41
N GLY A 345 -6.38 -25.98 18.94
CA GLY A 345 -5.38 -25.57 19.95
C GLY A 345 -3.99 -25.23 19.41
N LYS A 346 -3.80 -25.24 18.08
CA LYS A 346 -2.58 -24.80 17.39
C LYS A 346 -2.80 -23.43 16.74
N LEU A 347 -1.80 -22.57 16.77
CA LEU A 347 -1.83 -21.30 16.03
C LEU A 347 -1.08 -21.47 14.71
N CYS A 348 -1.78 -21.54 13.58
CA CYS A 348 -1.15 -21.87 12.29
C CYS A 348 -0.59 -20.64 11.55
N ALA A 349 -1.09 -19.45 11.84
CA ALA A 349 -0.61 -18.19 11.30
C ALA A 349 -0.76 -17.08 12.33
N LEU A 350 0.14 -16.10 12.33
CA LEU A 350 0.05 -14.91 13.16
C LEU A 350 -0.35 -13.72 12.29
N THR A 351 -1.45 -13.06 12.64
CA THR A 351 -1.88 -11.80 12.05
C THR A 351 -1.06 -10.66 12.66
N LEU A 352 -0.24 -9.97 11.86
CA LEU A 352 0.55 -8.86 12.38
C LEU A 352 -0.27 -7.57 12.52
N SER A 353 -1.25 -7.33 11.66
CA SER A 353 -2.15 -6.19 11.81
C SER A 353 -3.60 -6.52 11.49
N PHE A 354 -4.55 -5.71 11.92
CA PHE A 354 -5.94 -5.95 11.62
C PHE A 354 -6.67 -4.63 11.41
N SER A 355 -7.77 -4.66 10.67
CA SER A 355 -8.69 -3.53 10.58
C SER A 355 -10.01 -3.90 11.28
N LEU A 356 -10.85 -2.90 11.50
CA LEU A 356 -12.21 -3.12 11.98
C LEU A 356 -13.18 -2.91 10.83
N ARG A 357 -14.24 -3.72 10.76
CA ARG A 357 -15.37 -3.49 9.86
C ARG A 357 -16.64 -3.37 10.67
N THR A 358 -17.39 -2.30 10.46
CA THR A 358 -18.55 -1.99 11.31
C THR A 358 -19.64 -1.26 10.54
N LEU A 359 -20.86 -1.33 11.08
CA LEU A 359 -22.02 -0.57 10.61
C LEU A 359 -22.24 0.58 11.58
N ILE A 360 -22.21 1.80 11.05
CA ILE A 360 -22.29 3.03 11.84
C ILE A 360 -23.56 3.76 11.44
N THR A 361 -24.29 4.26 12.42
CA THR A 361 -25.54 4.98 12.19
C THR A 361 -25.67 6.15 13.17
N ARG A 362 -26.73 6.93 12.99
CA ARG A 362 -27.09 8.08 13.82
C ARG A 362 -27.62 7.65 15.20
N GLU A 363 -27.42 8.51 16.19
CA GLU A 363 -27.81 8.28 17.58
C GLU A 363 -29.32 7.98 17.76
N ASP A 364 -30.18 8.62 16.96
CA ASP A 364 -31.63 8.47 17.05
C ASP A 364 -32.19 7.26 16.28
N SER A 365 -31.33 6.43 15.69
CA SER A 365 -31.73 5.22 14.95
C SER A 365 -32.33 4.11 15.83
N GLY A 366 -32.03 4.11 17.14
CA GLY A 366 -32.40 3.04 18.07
C GLY A 366 -31.52 1.78 18.00
N ALA A 367 -30.50 1.78 17.13
CA ALA A 367 -29.50 0.73 17.04
C ALA A 367 -28.67 0.65 18.34
N VAL A 368 -28.18 -0.56 18.65
CA VAL A 368 -27.20 -0.76 19.74
C VAL A 368 -26.08 -1.70 19.26
N PRO A 369 -24.87 -1.59 19.82
CA PRO A 369 -23.75 -2.48 19.48
C PRO A 369 -24.12 -3.95 19.60
N GLY A 370 -23.84 -4.75 18.56
CA GLY A 370 -24.01 -6.21 18.58
C GLY A 370 -25.45 -6.69 18.74
N GLN A 371 -26.42 -5.89 18.32
CA GLN A 371 -27.84 -6.24 18.42
C GLN A 371 -28.19 -7.58 17.74
N SER A 372 -29.14 -8.32 18.31
CA SER A 372 -29.65 -9.57 17.70
C SER A 372 -30.19 -9.34 16.29
N VAL A 373 -30.23 -10.39 15.46
CA VAL A 373 -30.85 -10.36 14.12
C VAL A 373 -32.25 -9.74 14.13
N ALA A 374 -33.14 -10.15 15.04
CA ALA A 374 -34.49 -9.60 15.15
C ALA A 374 -34.49 -8.07 15.39
N ARG A 375 -33.67 -7.60 16.33
CA ARG A 375 -33.52 -6.15 16.61
C ARG A 375 -32.88 -5.40 15.43
N PHE A 376 -31.96 -6.02 14.69
CA PHE A 376 -31.41 -5.43 13.48
C PHE A 376 -32.49 -5.22 12.42
N ILE A 377 -33.35 -6.22 12.19
CA ILE A 377 -34.53 -6.13 11.31
C ILE A 377 -35.44 -4.98 11.78
N ASP A 378 -35.82 -4.96 13.07
CA ASP A 378 -36.65 -3.90 13.64
C ASP A 378 -36.02 -2.51 13.42
N THR A 379 -34.70 -2.39 13.56
CA THR A 379 -33.98 -1.13 13.35
C THR A 379 -34.11 -0.67 11.90
N VAL A 380 -33.91 -1.58 10.94
CA VAL A 380 -34.04 -1.25 9.52
C VAL A 380 -35.46 -0.82 9.17
N GLU A 381 -36.46 -1.58 9.60
CA GLU A 381 -37.87 -1.30 9.29
C GLU A 381 -38.39 0.01 9.91
N ASN A 382 -37.92 0.39 11.10
CA ASN A 382 -38.36 1.59 11.80
C ASN A 382 -37.74 2.89 11.27
N ASN A 383 -36.64 2.82 10.54
CA ASN A 383 -35.90 4.00 10.08
C ASN A 383 -36.14 4.35 8.60
N GLY A 384 -36.41 3.36 7.75
CA GLY A 384 -36.52 3.55 6.30
C GLY A 384 -35.21 3.98 5.64
N GLY A 385 -35.29 4.51 4.41
CA GLY A 385 -34.11 4.84 3.59
C GLY A 385 -33.45 3.61 2.97
N ALA A 386 -32.33 3.82 2.29
CA ALA A 386 -31.48 2.72 1.85
C ALA A 386 -30.80 2.09 3.08
N LEU A 387 -30.69 0.77 3.09
CA LEU A 387 -30.08 0.02 4.19
C LEU A 387 -28.62 0.46 4.43
N THR A 388 -27.87 0.56 3.34
CA THR A 388 -26.48 1.02 3.32
C THR A 388 -26.14 1.54 1.92
N ALA A 389 -24.90 2.03 1.74
CA ALA A 389 -24.34 2.37 0.45
C ALA A 389 -23.08 1.52 0.19
N LEU A 390 -22.96 0.96 -1.02
CA LEU A 390 -21.83 0.12 -1.42
C LEU A 390 -21.28 0.56 -2.79
N SER A 391 -20.00 0.28 -3.03
CA SER A 391 -19.42 0.48 -4.36
C SER A 391 -20.21 -0.31 -5.40
N PRO A 392 -20.57 0.28 -6.55
CA PRO A 392 -21.51 -0.32 -7.47
C PRO A 392 -20.89 -1.58 -8.09
N ASP A 393 -21.61 -2.70 -7.92
CA ASP A 393 -21.31 -4.01 -8.49
C ASP A 393 -22.61 -4.60 -9.09
N ALA A 394 -22.50 -5.70 -9.84
CA ALA A 394 -23.62 -6.35 -10.51
C ALA A 394 -24.74 -6.79 -9.54
N ASP A 395 -24.39 -7.13 -8.28
CA ASP A 395 -25.35 -7.50 -7.24
C ASP A 395 -24.92 -6.99 -5.85
N MET A 396 -25.27 -5.74 -5.55
CA MET A 396 -24.97 -5.11 -4.25
C MET A 396 -25.65 -5.81 -3.06
N LYS A 397 -26.75 -6.55 -3.28
CA LYS A 397 -27.44 -7.30 -2.22
C LYS A 397 -26.65 -8.51 -1.80
N LEU A 398 -26.13 -9.26 -2.77
CA LEU A 398 -25.17 -10.35 -2.50
C LEU A 398 -23.89 -9.81 -1.85
N GLN A 399 -23.39 -8.67 -2.30
CA GLN A 399 -22.21 -8.05 -1.70
C GLN A 399 -22.43 -7.72 -0.21
N PHE A 400 -23.58 -7.12 0.15
CA PHE A 400 -23.91 -6.85 1.54
C PHE A 400 -24.08 -8.14 2.35
N LEU A 401 -24.81 -9.13 1.81
CA LEU A 401 -24.99 -10.43 2.45
C LEU A 401 -23.65 -11.12 2.72
N GLY A 402 -22.71 -11.07 1.77
CA GLY A 402 -21.37 -11.64 1.93
C GLY A 402 -20.57 -10.99 3.07
N ARG A 403 -20.81 -9.72 3.38
CA ARG A 403 -20.22 -9.05 4.55
C ARG A 403 -20.92 -9.42 5.87
N LEU A 404 -22.22 -9.72 5.82
CA LEU A 404 -23.03 -10.02 6.99
C LEU A 404 -22.92 -11.48 7.44
N VAL A 405 -22.81 -12.43 6.51
CA VAL A 405 -22.76 -13.88 6.83
C VAL A 405 -21.65 -14.21 7.86
N PRO A 406 -20.39 -13.76 7.71
CA PRO A 406 -19.34 -14.07 8.68
C PRO A 406 -19.61 -13.58 10.10
N ALA A 407 -20.52 -12.61 10.28
CA ALA A 407 -20.91 -12.07 11.58
C ALA A 407 -22.05 -12.84 12.27
N VAL A 408 -22.87 -13.57 11.51
CA VAL A 408 -24.04 -14.28 12.05
C VAL A 408 -23.94 -15.80 11.95
N ILE A 409 -22.97 -16.32 11.19
CA ILE A 409 -22.91 -17.75 10.85
C ILE A 409 -22.80 -18.66 12.07
N SER A 410 -22.15 -18.21 13.14
CA SER A 410 -22.01 -18.95 14.39
C SER A 410 -23.34 -19.23 15.10
N GLU A 411 -24.39 -18.45 14.80
CA GLU A 411 -25.74 -18.70 15.32
C GLU A 411 -26.44 -19.87 14.60
N TYR A 412 -25.95 -20.25 13.42
CA TYR A 412 -26.58 -21.23 12.54
C TYR A 412 -25.75 -22.53 12.40
N ILE A 413 -24.49 -22.53 12.84
CA ILE A 413 -23.59 -23.69 12.75
C ILE A 413 -22.97 -23.99 14.13
N ASP A 414 -23.21 -25.19 14.63
CA ASP A 414 -22.49 -25.76 15.76
C ASP A 414 -21.36 -26.66 15.24
N ASN A 415 -20.13 -26.12 15.25
CA ASN A 415 -18.95 -26.83 14.77
C ASN A 415 -18.57 -28.02 15.67
N ASP A 416 -18.87 -27.98 16.97
CA ASP A 416 -18.55 -29.06 17.90
C ASP A 416 -19.51 -30.24 17.72
N ALA A 417 -20.81 -29.94 17.55
CA ALA A 417 -21.83 -30.94 17.27
C ALA A 417 -21.83 -31.41 15.81
N LYS A 418 -21.18 -30.66 14.90
CA LYS A 418 -21.24 -30.83 13.45
C LYS A 418 -22.67 -30.75 12.91
N GLU A 419 -23.48 -29.84 13.45
CA GLU A 419 -24.87 -29.63 13.06
C GLU A 419 -25.09 -28.18 12.62
N CYS A 420 -26.09 -27.96 11.77
CA CYS A 420 -26.52 -26.61 11.38
C CYS A 420 -28.04 -26.50 11.31
N ASP A 421 -28.57 -25.32 11.64
CA ASP A 421 -29.98 -24.98 11.53
C ASP A 421 -30.11 -23.56 10.98
N PHE A 422 -30.59 -23.41 9.74
CA PHE A 422 -30.80 -22.11 9.09
C PHE A 422 -32.26 -21.66 9.09
N SER A 423 -33.14 -22.25 9.91
CA SER A 423 -34.58 -21.95 9.91
C SER A 423 -34.90 -20.45 10.08
N GLY A 424 -34.12 -19.71 10.87
CA GLY A 424 -34.25 -18.25 11.04
C GLY A 424 -33.52 -17.39 10.00
N PHE A 425 -32.73 -17.98 9.12
CA PHE A 425 -31.92 -17.23 8.13
C PHE A 425 -32.79 -16.59 7.02
N GLY A 426 -34.01 -17.11 6.82
CA GLY A 426 -34.97 -16.56 5.86
C GLY A 426 -35.31 -15.10 6.15
N GLU A 427 -35.36 -14.69 7.41
CA GLU A 427 -35.66 -13.30 7.80
C GLU A 427 -34.55 -12.32 7.33
N ILE A 428 -33.29 -12.76 7.38
CA ILE A 428 -32.13 -11.99 6.87
C ILE A 428 -32.23 -11.84 5.34
N LEU A 429 -32.54 -12.93 4.65
CA LEU A 429 -32.69 -12.93 3.19
C LEU A 429 -33.86 -12.06 2.76
N GLU A 430 -35.01 -12.13 3.44
CA GLU A 430 -36.16 -11.27 3.15
C GLU A 430 -35.85 -9.79 3.40
N LEU A 431 -35.18 -9.45 4.50
CA LEU A 431 -34.76 -8.09 4.80
C LEU A 431 -33.89 -7.52 3.67
N ILE A 432 -32.81 -8.22 3.31
CA ILE A 432 -31.87 -7.77 2.28
C ILE A 432 -32.53 -7.78 0.89
N GLY A 433 -33.37 -8.77 0.62
CA GLY A 433 -34.13 -8.91 -0.63
C GLY A 433 -35.09 -7.75 -0.86
N ASN A 434 -35.66 -7.18 0.21
CA ASN A 434 -36.58 -6.03 0.15
C ASN A 434 -35.89 -4.67 0.34
N ALA A 435 -34.69 -4.64 0.90
CA ALA A 435 -33.93 -3.42 1.12
C ALA A 435 -33.50 -2.74 -0.19
N ASP A 436 -33.41 -1.41 -0.14
CA ASP A 436 -32.65 -0.63 -1.10
C ASP A 436 -31.19 -0.53 -0.66
N ILE A 437 -30.26 -0.60 -1.62
CA ILE A 437 -28.82 -0.42 -1.38
C ILE A 437 -28.36 0.69 -2.32
N ALA A 438 -27.90 1.79 -1.73
CA ALA A 438 -27.48 2.96 -2.48
C ALA A 438 -26.12 2.72 -3.16
N ASP A 439 -25.93 3.37 -4.30
CA ASP A 439 -24.62 3.48 -4.95
C ASP A 439 -23.75 4.45 -4.13
N ALA A 440 -22.65 3.95 -3.59
CA ALA A 440 -21.70 4.75 -2.81
C ALA A 440 -21.13 5.93 -3.62
N ASN A 441 -21.00 5.81 -4.95
CA ASN A 441 -20.51 6.90 -5.80
C ASN A 441 -21.51 8.06 -5.91
N GLY A 442 -22.80 7.78 -5.69
CA GLY A 442 -23.89 8.76 -5.70
C GLY A 442 -24.34 9.21 -4.31
N THR A 443 -23.71 8.71 -3.25
CA THR A 443 -24.09 8.97 -1.86
C THR A 443 -23.27 10.13 -1.29
N ASP A 444 -23.95 11.15 -0.78
CA ASP A 444 -23.30 12.26 -0.07
C ASP A 444 -23.14 11.92 1.42
N ILE A 445 -22.13 12.48 2.07
CA ILE A 445 -21.89 12.26 3.50
C ILE A 445 -23.09 12.63 4.39
N HIS A 446 -23.86 13.65 4.00
CA HIS A 446 -25.05 14.07 4.73
C HIS A 446 -26.20 13.05 4.63
N ASP A 447 -26.15 12.10 3.69
CA ASP A 447 -27.18 11.07 3.50
C ASP A 447 -27.30 10.12 4.69
N TYR A 448 -26.19 9.91 5.39
CA TYR A 448 -26.18 9.15 6.63
C TYR A 448 -26.86 9.93 7.77
N THR A 449 -26.58 11.24 7.87
CA THR A 449 -27.13 12.08 8.95
C THR A 449 -28.59 12.48 8.76
N ASN A 450 -29.06 12.56 7.52
CA ASN A 450 -30.45 12.94 7.21
C ASN A 450 -31.38 11.71 7.07
N GLY A 451 -30.83 10.49 7.20
CA GLY A 451 -31.59 9.24 7.15
C GLY A 451 -31.92 8.72 5.74
N ARG A 452 -31.33 9.30 4.67
CA ARG A 452 -31.42 8.72 3.32
C ARG A 452 -30.72 7.36 3.24
N VAL A 453 -29.61 7.19 3.95
CA VAL A 453 -28.90 5.93 4.12
C VAL A 453 -28.80 5.62 5.61
N LEU A 454 -29.22 4.42 6.02
CA LEU A 454 -29.31 4.06 7.44
C LEU A 454 -27.94 3.73 8.05
N PHE A 455 -27.20 2.81 7.43
CA PHE A 455 -25.88 2.38 7.93
C PHE A 455 -24.77 2.77 6.96
N ASN A 456 -23.74 3.42 7.48
CA ASN A 456 -22.44 3.50 6.83
C ASN A 456 -21.65 2.21 7.12
N SER A 457 -21.35 1.42 6.08
CA SER A 457 -20.50 0.23 6.19
C SER A 457 -19.04 0.64 5.93
N THR A 458 -18.25 0.73 7.00
CA THR A 458 -16.90 1.29 6.96
C THR A 458 -15.86 0.30 7.48
N ASP A 459 -14.71 0.28 6.81
CA ASP A 459 -13.48 -0.35 7.29
C ASP A 459 -12.60 0.72 7.96
N ILE A 460 -12.35 0.56 9.25
CA ILE A 460 -11.47 1.44 10.04
C ILE A 460 -10.09 0.76 10.06
N THR A 461 -9.18 1.26 9.23
CA THR A 461 -7.81 0.73 9.10
C THR A 461 -6.81 1.60 9.85
N THR A 462 -7.14 2.88 10.02
CA THR A 462 -6.31 3.87 10.71
C THR A 462 -7.15 4.70 11.67
N ILE A 463 -6.47 5.42 12.57
CA ILE A 463 -7.10 6.42 13.44
C ILE A 463 -7.72 7.56 12.63
N GLY A 464 -7.11 7.91 11.50
CA GLY A 464 -7.65 8.89 10.58
C GLY A 464 -9.03 8.50 10.05
N ASP A 465 -9.25 7.21 9.76
CA ASP A 465 -10.55 6.69 9.31
C ASP A 465 -11.60 6.76 10.44
N PHE A 466 -11.21 6.40 11.67
CA PHE A 466 -12.06 6.47 12.85
C PHE A 466 -12.54 7.91 13.10
N ILE A 467 -11.61 8.86 13.21
CA ILE A 467 -11.91 10.27 13.49
C ILE A 467 -12.69 10.91 12.34
N ALA A 468 -12.31 10.65 11.09
CA ALA A 468 -13.04 11.13 9.93
C ALA A 468 -14.50 10.66 9.93
N THR A 469 -14.71 9.37 10.21
CA THR A 469 -16.06 8.81 10.23
C THR A 469 -16.88 9.37 11.39
N LYS A 470 -16.32 9.43 12.60
CA LYS A 470 -16.99 9.97 13.78
C LYS A 470 -17.42 11.43 13.59
N TYR A 471 -16.51 12.29 13.14
CA TYR A 471 -16.74 13.73 13.11
C TYR A 471 -17.27 14.26 11.77
N MET A 472 -16.71 13.85 10.63
CA MET A 472 -17.19 14.36 9.34
C MET A 472 -18.51 13.74 8.94
N VAL A 473 -18.69 12.44 9.19
CA VAL A 473 -19.93 11.76 8.80
C VAL A 473 -21.02 12.02 9.83
N PHE A 474 -20.76 11.79 11.11
CA PHE A 474 -21.81 11.78 12.13
C PHE A 474 -21.81 12.98 13.09
N GLY A 475 -20.94 13.97 12.88
CA GLY A 475 -20.91 15.18 13.71
C GLY A 475 -20.49 14.94 15.17
N GLY A 476 -19.81 13.82 15.46
CA GLY A 476 -19.21 13.51 16.75
C GLY A 476 -19.92 12.46 17.60
N ASN A 477 -21.20 12.14 17.32
CA ASN A 477 -21.99 11.21 18.14
C ASN A 477 -22.61 10.05 17.32
N PRO A 478 -21.81 9.23 16.63
CA PRO A 478 -22.31 8.04 15.96
C PRO A 478 -22.72 6.94 16.95
N VAL A 479 -23.50 5.98 16.45
CA VAL A 479 -23.66 4.65 17.06
C VAL A 479 -22.91 3.65 16.20
N PHE A 480 -21.85 3.07 16.76
CA PHE A 480 -21.15 1.91 16.19
C PHE A 480 -21.98 0.64 16.45
N ALA A 481 -23.09 0.49 15.71
CA ALA A 481 -24.01 -0.63 15.86
C ALA A 481 -23.35 -1.97 15.53
N GLY A 482 -22.47 -1.97 14.52
CA GLY A 482 -21.86 -3.19 14.01
C GLY A 482 -22.86 -4.11 13.32
N TYR A 483 -22.38 -5.29 12.93
CA TYR A 483 -23.20 -6.35 12.37
C TYR A 483 -24.02 -7.04 13.45
N PRO A 484 -25.18 -7.63 13.10
CA PRO A 484 -25.99 -8.34 14.07
C PRO A 484 -25.19 -9.47 14.74
N CYS A 485 -25.42 -9.67 16.04
CA CYS A 485 -24.75 -10.62 16.94
C CYS A 485 -23.25 -10.34 17.20
N ALA A 486 -22.48 -10.01 16.16
CA ALA A 486 -21.04 -9.79 16.26
C ALA A 486 -20.64 -8.37 16.69
N GLY A 487 -21.45 -7.37 16.39
CA GLY A 487 -21.06 -5.97 16.51
C GLY A 487 -19.94 -5.62 15.53
N THR A 488 -18.86 -5.01 16.00
CA THR A 488 -17.74 -4.64 15.14
C THR A 488 -16.88 -5.87 14.84
N MET A 489 -16.55 -6.11 13.57
CA MET A 489 -15.75 -7.25 13.14
C MET A 489 -14.26 -6.91 13.10
N ALA A 490 -13.40 -7.80 13.58
CA ALA A 490 -11.97 -7.76 13.28
C ALA A 490 -11.71 -8.40 11.91
N LEU A 491 -10.92 -7.73 11.08
CA LEU A 491 -10.46 -8.25 9.81
C LEU A 491 -8.95 -8.43 9.87
N ALA A 492 -8.51 -9.68 9.92
CA ALA A 492 -7.10 -10.00 9.88
C ALA A 492 -6.49 -9.45 8.59
N SER A 493 -5.49 -8.59 8.75
CA SER A 493 -4.68 -8.09 7.65
C SER A 493 -3.31 -8.70 7.80
N PHE A 494 -2.70 -9.17 6.71
CA PHE A 494 -1.28 -9.50 6.75
C PHE A 494 -0.90 -10.65 7.73
N GLN A 495 -0.97 -11.90 7.28
CA GLN A 495 -0.69 -13.05 8.15
C GLN A 495 0.57 -13.81 7.72
N LEU A 496 1.37 -14.20 8.71
CA LEU A 496 2.58 -14.98 8.51
C LEU A 496 2.39 -16.37 9.11
N ALA A 497 2.52 -17.39 8.26
CA ALA A 497 2.57 -18.77 8.69
C ALA A 497 3.96 -19.35 8.48
N VAL A 498 4.42 -20.15 9.44
CA VAL A 498 5.71 -20.84 9.36
C VAL A 498 5.46 -22.24 8.80
N THR A 499 6.27 -22.68 7.83
CA THR A 499 6.18 -24.05 7.33
C THR A 499 6.77 -25.03 8.35
N GLY A 500 6.11 -26.17 8.54
CA GLY A 500 6.50 -27.16 9.56
C GLY A 500 7.70 -28.00 9.16
N SER A 501 7.67 -28.64 7.99
CA SER A 501 8.72 -29.53 7.50
C SER A 501 9.38 -29.02 6.22
N GLY A 502 10.71 -28.88 6.24
CA GLY A 502 11.52 -28.52 5.06
C GLY A 502 12.14 -27.12 5.11
N GLY A 503 11.63 -26.22 5.96
CA GLY A 503 12.22 -24.90 6.24
C GLY A 503 13.06 -24.83 7.52
N ASP A 504 13.37 -23.62 7.97
CA ASP A 504 13.97 -23.22 9.25
C ASP A 504 12.93 -22.52 10.14
N PRO A 505 12.09 -23.28 10.88
CA PRO A 505 11.04 -22.70 11.72
C PRO A 505 11.56 -21.77 12.83
N GLU A 506 12.75 -22.03 13.36
CA GLU A 506 13.38 -21.19 14.40
C GLU A 506 13.83 -19.84 13.81
N GLY A 507 14.46 -19.87 12.63
CA GLY A 507 14.81 -18.67 11.88
C GLY A 507 13.56 -17.87 11.48
N ALA A 508 12.53 -18.56 10.99
CA ALA A 508 11.25 -17.96 10.63
C ALA A 508 10.57 -17.28 11.84
N TRP A 509 10.51 -17.95 13.00
CA TRP A 509 9.99 -17.36 14.23
C TRP A 509 10.81 -16.14 14.67
N SER A 510 12.14 -16.21 14.60
CA SER A 510 13.00 -15.07 14.92
C SER A 510 12.66 -13.83 14.09
N PHE A 511 12.31 -14.01 12.82
CA PHE A 511 11.84 -12.90 11.98
C PHE A 511 10.44 -12.41 12.40
N ILE A 512 9.48 -13.31 12.63
CA ILE A 512 8.13 -12.94 13.08
C ILE A 512 8.18 -12.16 14.40
N LYS A 513 8.97 -12.63 15.38
CA LYS A 513 9.20 -11.92 16.64
C LYS A 513 9.79 -10.53 16.41
N ALA A 514 10.76 -10.41 15.51
CA ALA A 514 11.33 -9.12 15.15
C ALA A 514 10.27 -8.18 14.54
N CYS A 515 9.39 -8.67 13.67
CA CYS A 515 8.27 -7.89 13.13
C CYS A 515 7.35 -7.34 14.23
N VAL A 516 6.99 -8.17 15.22
CA VAL A 516 6.19 -7.75 16.39
C VAL A 516 6.90 -6.63 17.16
N GLY A 517 8.21 -6.76 17.42
CA GLY A 517 8.99 -5.71 18.05
C GLY A 517 9.06 -4.42 17.22
N TYR A 518 9.27 -4.55 15.90
CA TYR A 518 9.36 -3.41 14.99
C TYR A 518 8.06 -2.60 14.90
N GLN A 519 6.89 -3.20 15.17
CA GLN A 519 5.64 -2.45 15.28
C GLN A 519 5.71 -1.41 16.40
N LYS A 520 6.20 -1.80 17.58
CA LYS A 520 6.33 -0.91 18.75
C LYS A 520 7.22 0.28 18.45
N ASP A 521 8.40 0.02 17.87
CA ASP A 521 9.35 1.07 17.50
C ASP A 521 8.76 2.03 16.47
N LYS A 522 8.08 1.47 15.45
CA LYS A 522 7.48 2.25 14.38
C LYS A 522 6.41 3.17 14.93
N ILE A 523 5.50 2.66 15.75
CA ILE A 523 4.45 3.45 16.41
C ILE A 523 5.07 4.54 17.29
N SER A 524 6.09 4.19 18.09
CA SER A 524 6.80 5.15 18.94
C SER A 524 7.48 6.27 18.16
N SER A 525 7.91 6.00 16.92
CA SER A 525 8.63 6.92 16.06
C SER A 525 7.75 7.82 15.18
N ILE A 526 6.43 7.65 15.21
CA ILE A 526 5.49 8.45 14.42
C ILE A 526 5.64 9.93 14.75
N LYS A 527 5.96 10.73 13.74
CA LYS A 527 6.04 12.20 13.84
C LYS A 527 5.00 12.91 12.99
N ASN A 528 4.57 12.30 11.89
CA ASN A 528 3.63 12.91 10.94
C ASN A 528 2.83 11.85 10.17
N GLN A 529 1.86 12.28 9.37
CA GLN A 529 1.00 11.42 8.56
C GLN A 529 1.75 10.39 7.71
N VAL A 530 2.92 10.74 7.14
CA VAL A 530 3.69 9.81 6.29
C VAL A 530 4.09 8.57 7.08
N ASP A 531 4.42 8.72 8.37
CA ASP A 531 4.80 7.60 9.24
C ASP A 531 3.60 6.68 9.55
N ILE A 532 2.38 7.24 9.59
CA ILE A 532 1.12 6.53 9.88
C ILE A 532 0.58 5.82 8.65
N VAL A 533 0.73 6.39 7.45
CA VAL A 533 0.34 5.73 6.19
C VAL A 533 1.05 4.37 6.03
N PHE A 534 2.21 4.20 6.67
CA PHE A 534 2.91 2.93 6.70
C PHE A 534 2.41 1.93 7.77
N LEU A 535 1.51 2.33 8.68
CA LEU A 535 0.80 1.45 9.61
C LEU A 535 -0.58 1.14 9.03
N LYS A 536 -0.63 0.13 8.17
CA LYS A 536 -1.90 -0.39 7.64
C LYS A 536 -2.50 -1.36 8.65
N GLY A 537 -3.47 -0.88 9.42
CA GLY A 537 -4.14 -1.64 10.48
C GLY A 537 -3.54 -1.43 11.87
N PHE A 538 -4.28 -1.90 12.87
CA PHE A 538 -3.94 -1.92 14.27
C PHE A 538 -2.95 -3.06 14.60
N PRO A 539 -2.02 -2.87 15.56
CA PRO A 539 -0.96 -3.83 15.86
C PRO A 539 -1.46 -5.06 16.63
N CYS A 540 -0.70 -6.17 16.54
CA CYS A 540 -1.10 -7.48 17.06
C CYS A 540 -0.93 -7.72 18.57
N THR A 541 -0.33 -6.78 19.30
CA THR A 541 -0.07 -6.93 20.76
C THR A 541 -0.70 -5.81 21.56
N TYR A 542 -1.10 -6.11 22.80
CA TYR A 542 -1.63 -5.11 23.73
C TYR A 542 -0.61 -4.00 24.01
N ASP A 543 0.67 -4.33 24.18
CA ASP A 543 1.74 -3.34 24.41
C ASP A 543 1.89 -2.37 23.23
N ALA A 544 1.85 -2.87 21.99
CA ALA A 544 1.89 -1.99 20.81
C ALA A 544 0.62 -1.13 20.69
N LEU A 545 -0.54 -1.65 21.06
CA LEU A 545 -1.79 -0.88 21.11
C LEU A 545 -1.73 0.22 22.18
N ASP A 546 -1.20 -0.07 23.36
CA ASP A 546 -1.07 0.91 24.42
C ASP A 546 -0.14 2.05 24.01
N ILE A 547 1.00 1.74 23.38
CA ILE A 547 1.89 2.76 22.80
C ILE A 547 1.15 3.58 21.73
N LEU A 548 0.31 2.96 20.90
CA LEU A 548 -0.48 3.67 19.89
C LEU A 548 -1.46 4.65 20.54
N PHE A 549 -2.22 4.21 21.54
CA PHE A 549 -3.17 5.06 22.26
C PHE A 549 -2.50 6.19 23.03
N ASP A 550 -1.34 5.94 23.65
CA ASP A 550 -0.55 6.99 24.29
C ASP A 550 -0.12 8.05 23.27
N LYS A 551 0.33 7.62 22.09
CA LYS A 551 0.73 8.52 21.00
C LYS A 551 -0.44 9.32 20.45
N MET A 552 -1.63 8.72 20.35
CA MET A 552 -2.84 9.40 19.88
C MET A 552 -3.16 10.67 20.66
N SER A 553 -2.91 10.69 21.97
CA SER A 553 -3.15 11.87 22.81
C SER A 553 -2.33 13.10 22.42
N GLU A 554 -1.26 12.92 21.63
CA GLU A 554 -0.40 13.99 21.13
C GLU A 554 -0.82 14.49 19.72
N TRP A 555 -1.88 13.90 19.13
CA TRP A 555 -2.24 14.08 17.73
C TRP A 555 -3.48 14.95 17.54
N TYR A 556 -3.49 15.64 16.41
CA TYR A 556 -4.70 16.21 15.83
C TYR A 556 -4.92 15.59 14.44
N VAL A 557 -6.18 15.54 14.01
CA VAL A 557 -6.59 15.09 12.69
C VAL A 557 -7.16 16.28 11.93
N LEU A 558 -6.49 16.68 10.86
CA LEU A 558 -7.01 17.59 9.87
C LEU A 558 -7.94 16.80 8.95
N LEU A 559 -9.17 17.28 8.81
CA LEU A 559 -10.22 16.65 8.03
C LEU A 559 -10.55 17.55 6.84
N TYR A 560 -10.34 17.07 5.62
CA TYR A 560 -10.61 17.87 4.42
C TYR A 560 -11.38 17.08 3.38
N THR A 561 -12.22 17.81 2.65
CA THR A 561 -12.99 17.33 1.53
C THR A 561 -12.27 17.73 0.24
N ASN A 562 -11.88 16.75 -0.57
CA ASN A 562 -11.40 17.05 -1.93
C ASN A 562 -12.60 17.06 -2.87
N GLU A 563 -12.91 18.21 -3.47
CA GLU A 563 -13.84 18.29 -4.60
C GLU A 563 -13.12 17.83 -5.88
N LYS A 564 -13.58 16.77 -6.53
CA LYS A 564 -13.19 16.51 -7.93
C LYS A 564 -14.17 17.20 -8.88
N LYS A 565 -13.68 17.58 -10.05
CA LYS A 565 -14.53 17.99 -11.18
C LYS A 565 -14.33 17.01 -12.30
N ASP A 566 -15.42 16.50 -12.86
CA ASP A 566 -15.40 15.68 -14.05
C ASP A 566 -14.74 16.47 -15.19
N ALA A 567 -13.63 15.94 -15.69
CA ALA A 567 -12.78 16.63 -16.67
C ALA A 567 -13.45 16.82 -18.04
N LYS A 568 -14.56 16.13 -18.34
CA LYS A 568 -15.26 16.19 -19.64
C LYS A 568 -16.50 17.08 -19.60
N THR A 569 -17.20 17.11 -18.48
CA THR A 569 -18.50 17.77 -18.32
C THR A 569 -18.43 19.04 -17.47
N GLY A 570 -17.35 19.21 -16.70
CA GLY A 570 -17.20 20.30 -15.73
C GLY A 570 -18.12 20.17 -14.52
N GLN A 571 -18.82 19.05 -14.38
CA GLN A 571 -19.67 18.75 -13.24
C GLN A 571 -18.80 18.50 -12.01
N GLU A 572 -19.14 19.14 -10.89
CA GLU A 572 -18.55 18.81 -9.58
C GLU A 572 -19.00 17.41 -9.19
N ILE A 573 -18.04 16.52 -8.94
CA ILE A 573 -18.28 15.16 -8.45
C ILE A 573 -17.25 14.84 -7.39
N GLU A 574 -17.71 14.19 -6.33
CA GLU A 574 -16.93 13.53 -5.28
C GLU A 574 -16.24 14.49 -4.30
N VAL A 575 -16.71 14.38 -3.06
CA VAL A 575 -16.08 14.83 -1.83
C VAL A 575 -15.34 13.61 -1.26
N ALA A 576 -14.08 13.42 -1.65
CA ALA A 576 -13.27 12.41 -0.97
C ALA A 576 -12.86 12.99 0.39
N VAL A 577 -13.33 12.36 1.46
CA VAL A 577 -12.88 12.65 2.82
C VAL A 577 -11.47 12.12 2.97
N SER A 578 -10.54 13.00 3.33
CA SER A 578 -9.17 12.64 3.66
C SER A 578 -8.83 13.18 5.03
N SER A 579 -8.09 12.38 5.79
CA SER A 579 -7.61 12.74 7.12
C SER A 579 -6.09 12.86 7.10
N TYR A 580 -5.57 13.93 7.70
CA TYR A 580 -4.14 14.16 7.90
C TYR A 580 -3.86 14.21 9.39
N ILE A 581 -3.00 13.32 9.87
CA ILE A 581 -2.58 13.35 11.27
C ILE A 581 -1.34 14.24 11.39
N GLY A 582 -1.46 15.26 12.23
CA GLY A 582 -0.34 16.08 12.64
C GLY A 582 -0.09 15.99 14.13
N LYS A 583 1.06 16.52 14.53
CA LYS A 583 1.49 16.55 15.93
C LYS A 583 1.76 17.97 16.35
N THR A 584 1.22 18.36 17.50
CA THR A 584 1.64 19.58 18.20
C THR A 584 2.97 19.30 18.88
N TYR A 585 4.01 20.05 18.54
CA TYR A 585 5.29 19.97 19.26
C TYR A 585 5.72 21.35 19.73
N THR A 586 6.36 21.37 20.90
CA THR A 586 7.00 22.56 21.44
C THR A 586 8.46 22.54 21.01
N ASP A 587 8.93 23.60 20.36
CA ASP A 587 10.34 23.75 20.03
C ASP A 587 11.21 23.92 21.28
N ALA A 588 12.54 23.92 21.10
CA ALA A 588 13.49 24.04 22.20
C ALA A 588 13.38 25.38 22.96
N GLU A 589 12.77 26.37 22.33
CA GLU A 589 12.52 27.71 22.84
C GLU A 589 11.18 27.83 23.60
N GLY A 590 10.37 26.77 23.64
CA GLY A 590 9.09 26.74 24.35
C GLY A 590 7.91 27.22 23.50
N ASN A 591 8.07 27.44 22.20
CA ASN A 591 6.97 27.79 21.30
C ASN A 591 6.28 26.53 20.81
N VAL A 592 4.96 26.47 20.97
CA VAL A 592 4.16 25.42 20.33
C VAL A 592 4.10 25.72 18.84
N ASN A 593 4.71 24.86 18.03
CA ASN A 593 4.57 24.90 16.59
C ASN A 593 3.24 24.25 16.23
N GLU A 594 2.19 25.06 16.29
CA GLU A 594 0.92 24.74 15.64
C GLU A 594 1.13 25.09 14.17
N MET A 595 1.35 24.11 13.28
CA MET A 595 1.11 24.36 11.85
C MET A 595 -0.30 24.97 11.79
N GLU A 596 -0.40 26.25 11.45
CA GLU A 596 -1.58 27.13 11.62
C GLU A 596 -2.88 26.33 11.76
N LYS A 597 -3.35 26.12 13.00
CA LYS A 597 -4.65 25.51 13.29
C LYS A 597 -5.71 26.28 12.50
N ARG A 598 -6.24 25.66 11.46
CA ARG A 598 -7.42 26.13 10.74
C ARG A 598 -8.65 25.51 11.42
N ASP A 599 -9.84 25.95 11.04
CA ASP A 599 -11.11 25.53 11.66
C ASP A 599 -11.46 24.03 11.41
N ASP A 600 -10.65 23.30 10.64
CA ASP A 600 -10.81 21.90 10.20
C ASP A 600 -9.91 20.89 10.94
N TYR A 601 -9.32 21.30 12.08
CA TYR A 601 -8.48 20.46 12.94
C TYR A 601 -9.29 19.87 14.10
N PHE A 602 -9.18 18.55 14.30
CA PHE A 602 -9.81 17.81 15.38
C PHE A 602 -8.75 17.22 16.31
N ASP A 603 -8.61 17.76 17.51
CA ASP A 603 -7.76 17.16 18.54
C ASP A 603 -8.34 15.78 18.91
N VAL A 604 -7.49 14.76 18.98
CA VAL A 604 -7.92 13.43 19.42
C VAL A 604 -8.13 13.46 20.94
N THR A 605 -9.36 13.24 21.38
CA THR A 605 -9.74 13.36 22.80
C THR A 605 -9.53 12.05 23.58
N GLU A 606 -9.54 12.12 24.90
CA GLU A 606 -9.55 10.92 25.76
C GLU A 606 -10.79 10.05 25.50
N GLU A 607 -11.92 10.66 25.14
CA GLU A 607 -13.15 9.96 24.79
C GLU A 607 -13.00 9.19 23.47
N ASP A 608 -12.35 9.79 22.46
CA ASP A 608 -12.04 9.12 21.19
C ASP A 608 -11.15 7.89 21.40
N ILE A 609 -10.13 8.04 22.24
CA ILE A 609 -9.20 6.95 22.59
C ILE A 609 -9.94 5.83 23.32
N ALA A 610 -10.80 6.18 24.28
CA ALA A 610 -11.58 5.21 25.04
C ALA A 610 -12.56 4.44 24.15
N GLU A 611 -13.29 5.14 23.27
CA GLU A 611 -14.24 4.53 22.34
C GLU A 611 -13.54 3.59 21.35
N LEU A 612 -12.42 4.03 20.75
CA LEU A 612 -11.65 3.16 19.84
C LEU A 612 -11.07 1.94 20.57
N ARG A 613 -10.61 2.12 21.82
CA ARG A 613 -10.15 1.01 22.66
C ARG A 613 -11.27 0.01 22.95
N GLU A 614 -12.48 0.49 23.25
CA GLU A 614 -13.65 -0.36 23.44
C GLU A 614 -13.99 -1.12 22.15
N LEU A 615 -14.03 -0.44 20.99
CA LEU A 615 -14.28 -1.06 19.69
C LEU A 615 -13.27 -2.16 19.36
N ILE A 616 -11.98 -1.93 19.62
CA ILE A 616 -10.93 -2.94 19.40
C ILE A 616 -11.05 -4.09 20.40
N SER A 617 -11.28 -3.80 21.68
CA SER A 617 -11.36 -4.85 22.71
C SER A 617 -12.61 -5.72 22.59
N GLY A 618 -13.71 -5.15 22.08
CA GLY A 618 -15.00 -5.82 21.91
C GLY A 618 -15.27 -6.29 20.49
N CYS A 619 -14.30 -6.18 19.57
CA CYS A 619 -14.50 -6.65 18.20
C CYS A 619 -14.64 -8.18 18.16
N HIS A 620 -15.55 -8.65 17.32
CA HIS A 620 -15.75 -10.05 17.06
C HIS A 620 -14.75 -10.55 16.03
N VAL A 621 -14.11 -11.66 16.34
CA VAL A 621 -13.22 -12.38 15.43
C VAL A 621 -14.04 -13.50 14.79
N SER A 622 -14.28 -13.40 13.48
CA SER A 622 -14.99 -14.47 12.78
C SER A 622 -14.16 -15.75 12.83
N THR A 623 -14.72 -16.79 13.43
CA THR A 623 -14.18 -18.15 13.45
C THR A 623 -15.22 -19.08 12.83
N GLY A 624 -14.83 -19.92 11.87
CA GLY A 624 -15.70 -20.97 11.32
C GLY A 624 -16.57 -20.62 10.11
N CYS A 625 -16.46 -19.41 9.51
CA CYS A 625 -17.02 -19.18 8.18
C CYS A 625 -16.06 -19.72 7.11
N ASP A 626 -16.18 -21.01 6.77
CA ASP A 626 -15.46 -21.58 5.63
C ASP A 626 -15.92 -20.92 4.31
N ASP A 627 -14.97 -20.57 3.44
CA ASP A 627 -15.21 -19.98 2.11
C ASP A 627 -16.23 -20.80 1.30
N ALA A 628 -16.22 -22.13 1.46
CA ALA A 628 -17.19 -23.02 0.81
C ALA A 628 -18.61 -22.83 1.35
N VAL A 629 -18.77 -22.67 2.67
CA VAL A 629 -20.07 -22.40 3.32
C VAL A 629 -20.60 -21.05 2.88
N LEU A 630 -19.76 -20.01 2.89
CA LEU A 630 -20.12 -18.68 2.39
C LEU A 630 -20.56 -18.75 0.93
N SER A 631 -19.82 -19.46 0.08
CA SER A 631 -20.15 -19.64 -1.34
C SER A 631 -21.49 -20.33 -1.55
N ILE A 632 -21.79 -21.39 -0.77
CA ILE A 632 -23.09 -22.06 -0.79
C ILE A 632 -24.21 -21.07 -0.47
N ILE A 633 -24.07 -20.29 0.61
CA ILE A 633 -25.09 -19.33 1.04
C ILE A 633 -25.32 -18.26 -0.05
N LEU A 634 -24.26 -17.71 -0.62
CA LEU A 634 -24.35 -16.66 -1.64
C LEU A 634 -24.96 -17.19 -2.95
N GLU A 635 -24.63 -18.42 -3.36
CA GLU A 635 -25.21 -19.04 -4.56
C GLU A 635 -26.73 -19.21 -4.43
N GLU A 636 -27.19 -19.74 -3.28
CA GLU A 636 -28.62 -19.94 -3.07
C GLU A 636 -29.37 -18.61 -2.84
N ALA A 637 -28.74 -17.64 -2.17
CA ALA A 637 -29.29 -16.30 -2.03
C ALA A 637 -29.45 -15.58 -3.38
N SER A 638 -28.53 -15.80 -4.32
CA SER A 638 -28.62 -15.23 -5.67
C SER A 638 -29.87 -15.72 -6.42
N ALA A 639 -30.18 -17.02 -6.28
CA ALA A 639 -31.41 -17.59 -6.85
C ALA A 639 -32.67 -16.99 -6.21
N TYR A 640 -32.63 -16.68 -4.92
CA TYR A 640 -33.72 -16.00 -4.23
C TYR A 640 -33.88 -14.54 -4.67
N PHE A 641 -32.80 -13.74 -4.66
CA PHE A 641 -32.84 -12.32 -5.02
C PHE A 641 -33.24 -12.06 -6.48
N SER A 642 -32.92 -12.99 -7.38
CA SER A 642 -33.39 -12.95 -8.77
C SER A 642 -34.85 -13.36 -8.97
N GLY A 643 -35.53 -13.84 -7.91
CA GLY A 643 -36.89 -14.36 -7.95
C GLY A 643 -37.02 -15.75 -8.57
N ALA A 644 -35.90 -16.43 -8.84
CA ALA A 644 -35.89 -17.79 -9.39
C ALA A 644 -36.29 -18.86 -8.36
N ARG A 645 -36.17 -18.56 -7.06
CA ARG A 645 -36.52 -19.46 -5.95
C ARG A 645 -37.28 -18.71 -4.85
N ASN A 646 -38.20 -19.39 -4.18
CA ASN A 646 -38.86 -18.87 -2.98
C ASN A 646 -37.97 -19.02 -1.73
N ILE A 647 -38.34 -18.34 -0.64
CA ILE A 647 -37.54 -18.30 0.59
C ILE A 647 -37.45 -19.67 1.29
N GLU A 648 -38.55 -20.42 1.38
CA GLU A 648 -38.60 -21.73 2.05
C GLU A 648 -37.66 -22.73 1.40
N ASP A 649 -37.71 -22.83 0.07
CA ASP A 649 -36.81 -23.70 -0.69
C ASP A 649 -35.35 -23.23 -0.54
N THR A 650 -35.09 -21.93 -0.58
CA THR A 650 -33.74 -21.37 -0.45
C THR A 650 -33.09 -21.76 0.88
N VAL A 651 -33.78 -21.52 2.00
CA VAL A 651 -33.30 -21.89 3.35
C VAL A 651 -33.08 -23.39 3.46
N LYS A 652 -33.97 -24.20 2.90
CA LYS A 652 -33.81 -25.66 2.89
C LYS A 652 -32.56 -26.08 2.12
N PHE A 653 -32.32 -25.53 0.93
CA PHE A 653 -31.15 -25.88 0.13
C PHE A 653 -29.84 -25.43 0.80
N ILE A 654 -29.82 -24.25 1.43
CA ILE A 654 -28.69 -23.81 2.25
C ILE A 654 -28.43 -24.84 3.36
N THR A 655 -29.46 -25.19 4.14
CA THR A 655 -29.35 -26.16 5.24
C THR A 655 -28.81 -27.50 4.74
N ASP A 656 -29.38 -28.07 3.68
CA ASP A 656 -28.99 -29.38 3.15
C ASP A 656 -27.53 -29.38 2.65
N ARG A 657 -27.12 -28.33 1.93
CA ARG A 657 -25.76 -28.22 1.35
C ARG A 657 -24.71 -27.91 2.40
N VAL A 658 -24.98 -26.99 3.33
CA VAL A 658 -24.06 -26.67 4.43
C VAL A 658 -23.89 -27.86 5.36
N ASN A 659 -24.97 -28.56 5.71
CA ASN A 659 -24.89 -29.78 6.52
C ASN A 659 -24.02 -30.85 5.85
N THR A 660 -24.13 -31.01 4.53
CA THR A 660 -23.26 -31.91 3.76
C THR A 660 -21.79 -31.48 3.89
N ARG A 661 -21.49 -30.19 3.70
CA ARG A 661 -20.12 -29.63 3.76
C ARG A 661 -19.46 -29.80 5.14
N ILE A 662 -20.21 -29.68 6.24
CA ILE A 662 -19.69 -29.84 7.62
C ILE A 662 -19.28 -31.32 7.90
N HIS A 663 -19.88 -32.27 7.19
CA HIS A 663 -19.61 -33.70 7.34
C HIS A 663 -18.51 -34.24 6.40
N GLU A 664 -18.07 -33.43 5.44
CA GLU A 664 -16.89 -33.68 4.58
C GLU A 664 -15.61 -33.24 5.30
#